data_AF-A0A7S3XED3-F1
#
_entry.id   AF-A0A7S3XED3-F1
#
_cell.length_a   1.000
_cell.length_b   1.000
_cell.length_c   1.000
_cell.angle_alpha   90.00
_cell.angle_beta   90.00
_cell.angle_gamma   90.00
#
_symmetry.space_group_name_H-M   'P 1'
#
loop_
_entity.id
_entity.type
_entity.pdbx_description
1 polymer ?
#
loop_
_entity_poly.entity_id
_entity_poly.type
_entity_poly.pdbx_seq_one_letter_code
_entity_poly.pdbx_strand_id
1 'polypeptide(L)'
;RKRMGRSSVQLCGLVAFDCETGRTMLRSEHRSVRMRSQGSHPSLLQWVRFAEQIVDWIDGLHLVLSAVATRTCPTPTILRMDPQPSPKKRSVASFLSICAWWSLLILSGLRSAKCENGDLSSPWNANASACEASWTAKWKKHQLYMQALEQLERAQAKELSKWNGKRAYDMYEPEWVCESEMRVGPEEVNVGDGPKFVCGVETLREEQDCLVYSIGSGFRFQFEEGVRKHAPNCVFHVFDGTMDLNQRALPSGLEAKRIHFHNWNLQAQSGRDAKGYPSRSLEDVLRELDHVGKTIHIFKIDCEGCEYTVLPRLARMVQDGAVTVGQIQVEVHGTDARKIQALFQSLRGAGFMIFHKERNHWGCQGYRCVEYALVSLAAAKKDCPSYLCTTATSLFAKTDSEALAHQGLNKDKQSTAAGASIKSNNTAWILNLLRKPCRKLGYSQGNQDCILDTIFAHIGVRNKFFVEYGFNTNKQCSGSGPNTCKLWRDGWHGLLLDGTHENLSINLHAHFLYQNNIVSILEKYSVPEEFDFLSSDMDSHDFFVLLSVLRKYKPRVVSTEYNSNWPLKWAVAQLDPTLVEDLWNSSRSTFHFRQCIWGASAGALRLLLEKEGYSLVGVTPRLDLFWARNELLSAYNVPKFDSFVRLMRLGPLHHKQQTNLEFLEWLVDVRAIFNGQSIQDARKVAKADIMVNIKGKTRLPCFNSPLLLQAV
;
A
#
# COMPACT_ATOMS: atom_id res chain seq x y z
N ARG A 1 -33.86 15.76 -50.49
CA ARG A 1 -32.67 16.64 -50.51
C ARG A 1 -31.63 16.07 -49.53
N LYS A 2 -30.33 16.23 -49.82
CA LYS A 2 -29.09 15.83 -49.08
C LYS A 2 -29.23 15.65 -47.54
N ARG A 3 -28.51 14.77 -46.85
CA ARG A 3 -27.69 13.56 -47.18
C ARG A 3 -27.34 12.89 -45.83
N MET A 4 -27.80 11.67 -45.56
CA MET A 4 -27.37 10.89 -44.37
C MET A 4 -26.94 9.49 -44.81
N GLY A 5 -25.89 8.97 -44.16
CA GLY A 5 -25.43 7.60 -44.33
C GLY A 5 -23.96 7.44 -43.94
N ARG A 6 -23.69 6.58 -42.95
CA ARG A 6 -23.45 5.16 -43.25
C ARG A 6 -23.61 4.27 -42.01
N SER A 7 -24.04 3.06 -42.31
CA SER A 7 -24.27 1.87 -41.48
C SER A 7 -23.24 1.59 -40.40
N SER A 8 -23.73 1.19 -39.22
CA SER A 8 -23.02 0.29 -38.32
C SER A 8 -23.08 -1.16 -38.84
N VAL A 9 -22.07 -1.97 -38.51
CA VAL A 9 -22.10 -3.43 -38.63
C VAL A 9 -21.69 -4.01 -37.28
N GLN A 10 -22.59 -4.78 -36.68
CA GLN A 10 -22.33 -5.52 -35.43
C GLN A 10 -21.73 -6.88 -35.77
N LEU A 11 -20.69 -7.29 -35.05
CA LEU A 11 -20.16 -8.65 -35.06
C LEU A 11 -20.32 -9.23 -33.65
N CYS A 12 -21.36 -10.06 -33.47
CA CYS A 12 -21.51 -10.88 -32.27
C CYS A 12 -20.85 -12.24 -32.50
N GLY A 13 -19.84 -12.58 -31.69
CA GLY A 13 -19.32 -13.93 -31.58
C GLY A 13 -19.81 -14.59 -30.29
N LEU A 14 -20.60 -15.66 -30.41
CA LEU A 14 -20.98 -16.52 -29.29
C LEU A 14 -19.91 -17.60 -29.11
N VAL A 15 -19.42 -17.78 -27.88
CA VAL A 15 -18.58 -18.92 -27.50
C VAL A 15 -19.39 -19.83 -26.59
N ALA A 16 -19.57 -21.08 -27.00
CA ALA A 16 -20.15 -22.13 -26.16
C ALA A 16 -19.04 -23.10 -25.74
N PHE A 17 -19.03 -23.49 -24.47
CA PHE A 17 -18.12 -24.49 -23.92
C PHE A 17 -18.86 -25.82 -23.76
N ASP A 18 -18.24 -26.90 -24.25
CA ASP A 18 -18.69 -28.28 -24.00
C ASP A 18 -17.79 -28.91 -22.93
N CYS A 19 -18.38 -29.26 -21.80
CA CYS A 19 -17.69 -29.65 -20.57
C CYS A 19 -17.54 -31.17 -20.40
N GLU A 20 -17.17 -31.89 -21.47
CA GLU A 20 -16.80 -33.32 -21.36
C GLU A 20 -15.55 -33.75 -22.15
N THR A 21 -15.04 -32.94 -23.09
CA THR A 21 -13.86 -33.33 -23.92
C THR A 21 -12.73 -32.30 -24.03
N GLY A 22 -12.89 -31.10 -23.47
CA GLY A 22 -11.78 -30.15 -23.26
C GLY A 22 -11.09 -29.63 -24.53
N ARG A 23 -11.79 -29.54 -25.68
CA ARG A 23 -11.24 -28.98 -26.93
C ARG A 23 -12.08 -27.83 -27.47
N THR A 24 -11.41 -26.74 -27.84
CA THR A 24 -12.00 -25.62 -28.58
C THR A 24 -12.07 -25.94 -30.07
N MET A 25 -13.25 -25.89 -30.70
CA MET A 25 -13.37 -25.93 -32.16
C MET A 25 -13.55 -24.52 -32.74
N LEU A 26 -12.59 -24.08 -33.56
CA LEU A 26 -12.76 -22.97 -34.48
C LEU A 26 -12.99 -23.53 -35.89
N ARG A 27 -14.11 -23.15 -36.52
CA ARG A 27 -14.42 -23.48 -37.92
C ARG A 27 -14.40 -22.19 -38.74
N SER A 28 -13.42 -22.06 -39.63
CA SER A 28 -13.32 -20.92 -40.55
C SER A 28 -13.98 -21.26 -41.90
N GLU A 29 -15.08 -20.59 -42.25
CA GLU A 29 -15.57 -20.58 -43.63
C GLU A 29 -14.97 -19.40 -44.40
N HIS A 30 -14.18 -19.69 -45.44
CA HIS A 30 -13.72 -18.67 -46.37
C HIS A 30 -14.85 -18.22 -47.31
N ARG A 31 -15.13 -16.92 -47.35
CA ARG A 31 -15.72 -16.27 -48.54
C ARG A 31 -14.86 -15.10 -48.99
N SER A 32 -14.43 -15.18 -50.25
CA SER A 32 -13.61 -14.18 -50.91
C SER A 32 -14.39 -12.88 -51.18
N VAL A 33 -13.83 -11.73 -50.80
CA VAL A 33 -14.30 -10.42 -51.25
C VAL A 33 -13.17 -9.73 -52.02
N ARG A 34 -13.30 -9.66 -53.36
CA ARG A 34 -12.45 -8.80 -54.19
C ARG A 34 -12.92 -7.36 -54.07
N MET A 35 -12.08 -6.45 -53.60
CA MET A 35 -12.23 -5.02 -53.88
C MET A 35 -11.22 -4.59 -54.95
N ARG A 36 -11.72 -3.93 -56.00
CA ARG A 36 -10.89 -3.12 -56.90
C ARG A 36 -10.86 -1.69 -56.35
N SER A 37 -9.68 -1.09 -56.24
CA SER A 37 -9.51 0.36 -56.25
C SER A 37 -8.43 0.74 -57.26
N GLN A 38 -8.74 1.71 -58.11
CA GLN A 38 -7.73 2.52 -58.80
C GLN A 38 -7.49 3.75 -57.92
N GLY A 39 -6.22 4.14 -57.73
CA GLY A 39 -5.86 5.30 -56.92
C GLY A 39 -4.64 5.03 -56.04
N SER A 40 -3.54 5.69 -56.34
CA SER A 40 -2.22 5.50 -55.74
C SER A 40 -2.07 6.05 -54.32
N HIS A 41 -1.55 5.24 -53.38
CA HIS A 41 -0.50 5.65 -52.43
C HIS A 41 0.17 4.40 -51.77
N PRO A 42 1.48 4.40 -51.45
CA PRO A 42 2.21 3.14 -51.19
C PRO A 42 2.02 2.48 -49.80
N SER A 43 1.41 3.16 -48.83
CA SER A 43 1.44 2.73 -47.42
C SER A 43 0.48 1.59 -47.05
N LEU A 44 -0.62 1.38 -47.79
CA LEU A 44 -1.59 0.32 -47.43
C LEU A 44 -1.07 -1.11 -47.68
N LEU A 45 -0.21 -1.32 -48.69
CA LEU A 45 0.34 -2.66 -48.97
C LEU A 45 1.37 -3.14 -47.92
N GLN A 46 1.99 -2.22 -47.18
CA GLN A 46 2.91 -2.59 -46.10
C GLN A 46 2.16 -3.10 -44.86
N TRP A 47 1.02 -2.49 -44.53
CA TRP A 47 0.20 -2.92 -43.39
C TRP A 47 -0.45 -4.30 -43.58
N VAL A 48 -0.87 -4.64 -44.80
CA VAL A 48 -1.43 -5.99 -45.09
C VAL A 48 -0.35 -7.07 -44.92
N ARG A 49 0.87 -6.84 -45.42
CA ARG A 49 1.99 -7.80 -45.26
C ARG A 49 2.49 -7.93 -43.81
N PHE A 50 2.37 -6.88 -43.01
CA PHE A 50 2.70 -6.92 -41.58
C PHE A 50 1.66 -7.72 -40.78
N ALA A 51 0.38 -7.62 -41.14
CA ALA A 51 -0.68 -8.43 -40.52
C ALA A 51 -0.55 -9.93 -40.82
N GLU A 52 -0.18 -10.29 -42.06
CA GLU A 52 0.08 -11.70 -42.44
C GLU A 52 1.26 -12.30 -41.63
N GLN A 53 2.35 -11.53 -41.43
CA GLN A 53 3.51 -12.00 -40.64
C GLN A 53 3.23 -12.22 -39.14
N ILE A 54 2.23 -11.54 -38.57
CA ILE A 54 1.88 -11.71 -37.14
C ILE A 54 1.10 -13.01 -36.91
N VAL A 55 0.30 -13.45 -37.88
CA VAL A 55 -0.47 -14.71 -37.78
C VAL A 55 0.48 -15.92 -37.81
N ASP A 56 1.42 -15.96 -38.75
CA ASP A 56 2.44 -17.02 -38.83
C ASP A 56 3.30 -17.10 -37.54
N TRP A 57 3.51 -15.97 -36.85
CA TRP A 57 4.28 -15.92 -35.60
C TRP A 57 3.51 -16.48 -34.39
N ILE A 58 2.18 -16.34 -34.37
CA ILE A 58 1.30 -16.86 -33.32
C ILE A 58 1.15 -18.37 -33.43
N ASP A 59 1.00 -18.91 -34.64
CA ASP A 59 0.94 -20.36 -34.88
C ASP A 59 2.28 -21.05 -34.53
N GLY A 60 3.41 -20.37 -34.74
CA GLY A 60 4.72 -20.84 -34.31
C GLY A 60 4.88 -20.95 -32.79
N LEU A 61 4.27 -20.06 -32.01
CA LEU A 61 4.36 -20.09 -30.53
C LEU A 61 3.58 -21.25 -29.90
N HIS A 62 2.43 -21.63 -30.48
CA HIS A 62 1.59 -22.71 -29.95
C HIS A 62 2.22 -24.11 -30.08
N LEU A 63 3.05 -24.32 -31.09
CA LEU A 63 3.82 -25.56 -31.27
C LEU A 63 4.91 -25.75 -30.21
N VAL A 64 5.53 -24.67 -29.72
CA VAL A 64 6.61 -24.73 -28.72
C VAL A 64 6.06 -25.03 -27.32
N LEU A 65 4.91 -24.47 -26.97
CA LEU A 65 4.33 -24.62 -25.62
C LEU A 65 3.68 -25.98 -25.35
N SER A 66 3.41 -26.79 -26.38
CA SER A 66 2.88 -28.15 -26.21
C SER A 66 3.95 -29.21 -25.87
N ALA A 67 5.24 -28.86 -25.96
CA ALA A 67 6.35 -29.80 -25.75
C ALA A 67 6.93 -29.83 -24.32
N VAL A 68 6.47 -28.96 -23.42
CA VAL A 68 7.05 -28.80 -22.06
C VAL A 68 6.22 -29.51 -20.98
N ALA A 69 5.05 -30.05 -21.33
CA ALA A 69 4.07 -30.59 -20.39
C ALA A 69 3.93 -32.13 -20.39
N THR A 70 5.04 -32.89 -20.30
CA THR A 70 5.04 -34.28 -19.80
C THR A 70 6.41 -34.66 -19.22
N ARG A 71 6.44 -35.29 -18.04
CA ARG A 71 7.66 -35.85 -17.43
C ARG A 71 7.60 -37.38 -17.47
N THR A 72 8.64 -38.03 -18.01
CA THR A 72 9.23 -39.29 -17.51
C THR A 72 10.53 -39.60 -18.25
N CYS A 73 11.54 -40.15 -17.54
CA CYS A 73 12.75 -40.75 -18.13
C CYS A 73 12.49 -42.26 -18.38
N PRO A 74 13.14 -42.90 -19.37
CA PRO A 74 14.51 -43.42 -19.15
C PRO A 74 15.49 -43.37 -20.36
N THR A 75 16.70 -43.85 -20.06
CA THR A 75 17.97 -44.06 -20.78
C THR A 75 18.01 -44.35 -22.31
N PRO A 76 19.19 -44.17 -22.97
CA PRO A 76 19.29 -43.86 -24.40
C PRO A 76 19.43 -45.08 -25.32
N THR A 77 18.93 -44.95 -26.56
CA THR A 77 19.25 -45.85 -27.68
C THR A 77 19.83 -45.06 -28.84
N ILE A 78 20.99 -45.50 -29.33
CA ILE A 78 21.72 -44.90 -30.46
C ILE A 78 21.07 -45.37 -31.77
N LEU A 79 20.67 -44.45 -32.65
CA LEU A 79 20.42 -44.76 -34.05
C LEU A 79 21.18 -43.78 -34.97
N ARG A 80 22.05 -44.35 -35.79
CA ARG A 80 22.74 -43.69 -36.91
C ARG A 80 21.75 -43.38 -38.04
N MET A 81 21.95 -42.25 -38.71
CA MET A 81 21.77 -42.19 -40.16
C MET A 81 22.96 -41.45 -40.79
N ASP A 82 23.50 -42.06 -41.84
CA ASP A 82 24.63 -41.61 -42.66
C ASP A 82 24.10 -41.20 -44.06
N PRO A 83 24.88 -40.67 -45.02
CA PRO A 83 24.55 -39.34 -45.56
C PRO A 83 24.40 -39.26 -47.09
N GLN A 84 24.39 -38.02 -47.61
CA GLN A 84 24.57 -37.55 -49.01
C GLN A 84 23.30 -37.26 -49.85
N PRO A 85 23.37 -36.40 -50.90
CA PRO A 85 24.46 -35.48 -51.29
C PRO A 85 24.05 -33.99 -51.44
N SER A 86 24.99 -33.09 -51.14
CA SER A 86 24.98 -31.69 -51.63
C SER A 86 25.39 -31.62 -53.11
N PRO A 87 25.17 -30.50 -53.85
CA PRO A 87 26.07 -29.32 -53.76
C PRO A 87 25.37 -27.97 -54.15
N LYS A 88 25.97 -26.76 -54.28
CA LYS A 88 27.35 -26.21 -54.22
C LYS A 88 27.35 -24.83 -53.49
N LYS A 89 28.38 -24.53 -52.68
CA LYS A 89 29.21 -23.29 -52.59
C LYS A 89 28.54 -21.90 -52.81
N ARG A 90 28.72 -20.83 -52.02
CA ARG A 90 29.65 -20.34 -50.95
C ARG A 90 28.89 -19.22 -50.18
N SER A 91 29.18 -18.76 -48.96
CA SER A 91 30.26 -19.00 -47.99
C SER A 91 29.74 -18.75 -46.56
N VAL A 92 29.95 -19.68 -45.63
CA VAL A 92 29.71 -19.48 -44.19
C VAL A 92 30.97 -19.86 -43.44
N ALA A 93 31.67 -18.86 -42.90
CA ALA A 93 32.91 -19.03 -42.14
C ALA A 93 33.01 -18.01 -41.00
N SER A 94 32.01 -17.99 -40.11
CA SER A 94 32.02 -17.18 -38.87
C SER A 94 31.20 -17.77 -37.70
N PHE A 95 30.45 -18.85 -37.87
CA PHE A 95 29.41 -19.26 -36.91
C PHE A 95 29.61 -20.63 -36.20
N LEU A 96 30.73 -21.32 -36.42
CA LEU A 96 31.01 -22.64 -35.83
C LEU A 96 32.21 -22.67 -34.85
N SER A 97 32.41 -21.57 -34.10
CA SER A 97 33.41 -21.52 -33.02
C SER A 97 32.84 -21.10 -31.65
N ILE A 98 31.57 -20.68 -31.58
CA ILE A 98 30.95 -20.17 -30.35
C ILE A 98 30.23 -21.28 -29.57
N CYS A 99 29.60 -22.26 -30.25
CA CYS A 99 28.81 -23.31 -29.59
C CYS A 99 29.64 -24.45 -28.96
N ALA A 100 30.96 -24.50 -29.18
CA ALA A 100 31.83 -25.53 -28.61
C ALA A 100 32.41 -25.17 -27.22
N TRP A 101 32.35 -23.89 -26.81
CA TRP A 101 32.91 -23.42 -25.54
C TRP A 101 31.91 -23.40 -24.38
N TRP A 102 30.60 -23.36 -24.67
CA TRP A 102 29.56 -23.31 -23.62
C TRP A 102 29.22 -24.67 -22.99
N SER A 103 29.49 -25.78 -23.67
CA SER A 103 29.14 -27.13 -23.19
C SER A 103 30.11 -27.72 -22.16
N LEU A 104 31.29 -27.09 -21.96
CA LEU A 104 32.35 -27.59 -21.06
C LEU A 104 32.41 -26.85 -19.71
N LEU A 105 31.72 -25.72 -19.56
CA LEU A 105 31.65 -24.93 -18.31
C LEU A 105 30.55 -25.37 -17.34
N ILE A 106 29.59 -26.19 -17.79
CA ILE A 106 28.45 -26.64 -16.98
C ILE A 106 28.76 -27.93 -16.18
N LEU A 107 29.84 -28.64 -16.50
CA LEU A 107 30.18 -29.94 -15.88
C LEU A 107 31.34 -29.92 -14.87
N SER A 108 31.90 -28.74 -14.54
CA SER A 108 33.00 -28.60 -13.56
C SER A 108 32.64 -27.87 -12.26
N GLY A 109 31.41 -27.31 -12.15
CA GLY A 109 30.97 -26.51 -10.99
C GLY A 109 30.47 -27.29 -9.76
N LEU A 110 30.20 -28.61 -9.88
CA LEU A 110 29.71 -29.42 -8.77
C LEU A 110 30.85 -30.09 -7.99
N ARG A 111 31.57 -29.30 -7.19
CA ARG A 111 32.31 -29.82 -6.03
C ARG A 111 31.75 -29.22 -4.75
N SER A 112 31.39 -30.10 -3.82
CA SER A 112 30.81 -29.75 -2.52
C SER A 112 31.77 -28.86 -1.73
N ALA A 113 31.38 -27.60 -1.51
CA ALA A 113 31.92 -26.79 -0.43
C ALA A 113 31.17 -27.17 0.86
N LYS A 114 31.84 -27.91 1.74
CA LYS A 114 31.40 -28.03 3.13
C LYS A 114 31.46 -26.65 3.78
N CYS A 115 30.40 -26.26 4.49
CA CYS A 115 30.48 -25.15 5.42
C CYS A 115 31.26 -25.63 6.66
N GLU A 116 32.55 -25.29 6.74
CA GLU A 116 33.29 -25.32 8.00
C GLU A 116 33.24 -23.92 8.66
N ASN A 117 33.30 -23.91 9.99
CA ASN A 117 32.91 -22.78 10.83
C ASN A 117 33.65 -21.47 10.50
N GLY A 118 32.90 -20.42 10.18
CA GLY A 118 33.41 -19.06 9.93
C GLY A 118 32.35 -18.00 10.24
N ASP A 119 32.55 -17.30 11.34
CA ASP A 119 31.86 -16.14 11.93
C ASP A 119 30.50 -15.65 11.36
N LEU A 120 29.48 -15.61 12.22
CA LEU A 120 28.12 -15.14 11.92
C LEU A 120 27.95 -13.64 12.21
N SER A 121 28.25 -12.78 11.23
CA SER A 121 27.78 -11.38 11.22
C SER A 121 27.11 -11.04 9.87
N SER A 122 25.82 -11.37 9.76
CA SER A 122 25.05 -11.37 8.50
C SER A 122 24.01 -10.23 8.43
N PRO A 123 23.36 -9.99 7.26
CA PRO A 123 22.43 -8.86 7.05
C PRO A 123 21.20 -8.80 7.98
N TRP A 124 20.93 -9.88 8.72
CA TRP A 124 19.83 -10.00 9.68
C TRP A 124 19.87 -8.94 10.79
N ASN A 125 21.08 -8.50 11.19
CA ASN A 125 21.25 -7.49 12.25
C ASN A 125 20.72 -6.09 11.86
N ALA A 126 20.72 -5.74 10.56
CA ALA A 126 20.18 -4.46 10.11
C ALA A 126 18.64 -4.44 10.20
N ASN A 127 17.98 -5.53 9.80
CA ASN A 127 16.52 -5.58 9.75
C ASN A 127 15.90 -5.73 11.15
N ALA A 128 16.55 -6.48 12.05
CA ALA A 128 16.19 -6.50 13.46
C ALA A 128 16.25 -5.09 14.10
N SER A 129 17.25 -4.27 13.74
CA SER A 129 17.39 -2.91 14.28
C SER A 129 16.29 -1.95 13.80
N ALA A 130 15.83 -2.07 12.55
CA ALA A 130 14.72 -1.28 12.02
C ALA A 130 13.38 -1.66 12.66
N CYS A 131 13.16 -2.97 12.85
CA CYS A 131 12.02 -3.50 13.59
C CYS A 131 11.99 -2.98 15.04
N GLU A 132 13.09 -3.13 15.78
CA GLU A 132 13.17 -2.70 17.20
C GLU A 132 13.02 -1.17 17.32
N ALA A 133 13.52 -0.39 16.36
CA ALA A 133 13.31 1.06 16.32
C ALA A 133 11.84 1.45 16.09
N SER A 134 11.16 0.81 15.13
CA SER A 134 9.73 1.00 14.88
C SER A 134 8.89 0.60 16.10
N TRP A 135 9.18 -0.58 16.68
CA TRP A 135 8.53 -1.04 17.91
C TRP A 135 8.76 -0.07 19.08
N THR A 136 9.99 0.39 19.31
CA THR A 136 10.33 1.33 20.38
C THR A 136 9.58 2.65 20.22
N ALA A 137 9.46 3.17 19.00
CA ALA A 137 8.70 4.38 18.71
C ALA A 137 7.19 4.21 18.94
N LYS A 138 6.60 3.09 18.48
CA LYS A 138 5.20 2.73 18.73
C LYS A 138 4.93 2.59 20.23
N TRP A 139 5.77 1.83 20.94
CA TRP A 139 5.66 1.59 22.37
C TRP A 139 5.74 2.88 23.18
N LYS A 140 6.70 3.77 22.87
CA LYS A 140 6.80 5.08 23.51
C LYS A 140 5.56 5.95 23.27
N LYS A 141 4.95 5.90 22.09
CA LYS A 141 3.69 6.60 21.80
C LYS A 141 2.51 5.99 22.57
N HIS A 142 2.42 4.66 22.63
CA HIS A 142 1.41 3.95 23.40
C HIS A 142 1.51 4.32 24.90
N GLN A 143 2.71 4.31 25.48
CA GLN A 143 2.94 4.76 26.87
C GLN A 143 2.44 6.19 27.14
N LEU A 144 2.65 7.14 26.22
CA LEU A 144 2.11 8.51 26.34
C LEU A 144 0.58 8.56 26.21
N TYR A 145 -0.01 7.72 25.35
CA TYR A 145 -1.46 7.57 25.23
C TYR A 145 -2.07 7.03 26.53
N MET A 146 -1.48 5.98 27.11
CA MET A 146 -1.95 5.39 28.37
C MET A 146 -1.89 6.39 29.54
N GLN A 147 -0.82 7.18 29.64
CA GLN A 147 -0.72 8.25 30.65
C GLN A 147 -1.82 9.31 30.51
N ALA A 148 -2.17 9.70 29.28
CA ALA A 148 -3.25 10.65 29.02
C ALA A 148 -4.63 10.02 29.30
N LEU A 149 -4.81 8.74 28.95
CA LEU A 149 -6.05 8.00 29.18
C LEU A 149 -6.31 7.78 30.67
N GLU A 150 -5.30 7.40 31.46
CA GLU A 150 -5.43 7.30 32.92
C GLU A 150 -5.86 8.61 33.57
N GLN A 151 -5.32 9.75 33.13
CA GLN A 151 -5.73 11.07 33.64
C GLN A 151 -7.19 11.36 33.31
N LEU A 152 -7.63 11.00 32.09
CA LEU A 152 -8.99 11.19 31.63
C LEU A 152 -9.99 10.24 32.34
N GLU A 153 -9.63 8.96 32.55
CA GLU A 153 -10.41 8.02 33.35
C GLU A 153 -10.53 8.49 34.81
N ARG A 154 -9.45 8.94 35.45
CA ARG A 154 -9.48 9.50 36.82
C ARG A 154 -10.36 10.74 36.92
N ALA A 155 -10.32 11.62 35.91
CA ALA A 155 -11.17 12.81 35.86
C ALA A 155 -12.66 12.46 35.70
N GLN A 156 -12.97 11.42 34.92
CA GLN A 156 -14.35 10.99 34.64
C GLN A 156 -14.91 9.96 35.64
N ALA A 157 -14.07 9.38 36.51
CA ALA A 157 -14.45 8.31 37.44
C ALA A 157 -15.67 8.64 38.33
N LYS A 158 -15.88 9.92 38.66
CA LYS A 158 -17.04 10.40 39.45
C LYS A 158 -18.34 10.51 38.65
N GLU A 159 -18.27 10.53 37.33
CA GLU A 159 -19.41 10.72 36.41
C GLU A 159 -19.84 9.42 35.70
N LEU A 160 -19.07 8.34 35.80
CA LEU A 160 -19.37 7.04 35.14
C LEU A 160 -20.74 6.46 35.51
N SER A 161 -21.28 6.77 36.69
CA SER A 161 -22.63 6.37 37.11
C SER A 161 -23.75 7.11 36.38
N LYS A 162 -23.45 8.25 35.74
CA LYS A 162 -24.38 9.06 34.94
C LYS A 162 -24.21 8.86 33.44
N TRP A 163 -23.21 8.08 33.01
CA TRP A 163 -22.96 7.81 31.60
C TRP A 163 -24.12 7.04 30.98
N ASN A 164 -24.57 7.49 29.81
CA ASN A 164 -25.53 6.74 29.00
C ASN A 164 -24.88 5.43 28.56
N GLY A 165 -25.47 4.29 28.94
CA GLY A 165 -24.95 2.95 28.61
C GLY A 165 -24.70 2.71 27.11
N LYS A 166 -25.36 3.46 26.22
CA LYS A 166 -25.08 3.45 24.76
C LYS A 166 -23.68 3.96 24.37
N ARG A 167 -23.03 4.71 25.26
CA ARG A 167 -21.70 5.32 25.11
C ARG A 167 -20.61 4.63 25.93
N ALA A 168 -20.93 3.59 26.70
CA ALA A 168 -19.96 2.93 27.59
C ALA A 168 -18.70 2.43 26.86
N TYR A 169 -18.81 2.16 25.56
CA TYR A 169 -17.73 1.72 24.69
C TYR A 169 -16.88 2.86 24.08
N ASP A 170 -17.31 4.12 24.17
CA ASP A 170 -16.67 5.26 23.49
C ASP A 170 -15.31 5.65 24.10
N MET A 171 -14.95 5.06 25.25
CA MET A 171 -13.70 5.28 25.99
C MET A 171 -12.59 4.27 25.63
N TYR A 172 -12.95 3.18 24.95
CA TYR A 172 -12.05 2.09 24.59
C TYR A 172 -11.94 2.10 23.07
N GLU A 173 -10.90 2.76 22.57
CA GLU A 173 -10.56 2.87 21.15
C GLU A 173 -9.25 2.12 20.88
N PRO A 174 -8.93 1.79 19.61
CA PRO A 174 -7.63 1.23 19.25
C PRO A 174 -6.45 2.07 19.76
N GLU A 175 -5.61 1.44 20.58
CA GLU A 175 -4.46 2.02 21.29
C GLU A 175 -3.12 1.44 20.81
N TRP A 176 -3.15 0.41 19.96
CA TRP A 176 -2.04 -0.19 19.22
C TRP A 176 -2.33 -0.26 17.72
N VAL A 177 -1.28 -0.43 16.90
CA VAL A 177 -1.37 -0.65 15.45
C VAL A 177 -0.63 -1.94 15.11
N CYS A 178 -1.40 -2.98 14.80
CA CYS A 178 -0.92 -4.22 14.21
C CYS A 178 -0.54 -3.98 12.73
N GLU A 179 0.60 -4.51 12.26
CA GLU A 179 1.02 -4.33 10.86
C GLU A 179 0.39 -5.38 9.93
N SER A 180 0.16 -6.60 10.43
CA SER A 180 -0.49 -7.68 9.67
C SER A 180 -1.90 -8.00 10.18
N GLU A 181 -2.68 -6.94 10.43
CA GLU A 181 -4.10 -7.06 10.79
C GLU A 181 -4.91 -7.69 9.66
N MET A 182 -5.64 -8.76 9.96
CA MET A 182 -6.49 -9.46 8.99
C MET A 182 -7.86 -9.81 9.59
N ARG A 183 -8.95 -9.63 8.83
CA ARG A 183 -10.30 -10.09 9.21
C ARG A 183 -10.46 -11.55 8.80
N VAL A 184 -10.34 -12.45 9.78
CA VAL A 184 -10.24 -13.90 9.56
C VAL A 184 -11.60 -14.57 9.68
N GLY A 185 -11.94 -15.37 8.66
CA GLY A 185 -13.19 -16.12 8.55
C GLY A 185 -13.11 -17.15 7.42
N PRO A 186 -14.25 -17.70 6.98
CA PRO A 186 -14.28 -18.87 6.11
C PRO A 186 -14.02 -18.54 4.64
N GLU A 187 -14.08 -17.29 4.22
CA GLU A 187 -13.94 -16.85 2.82
C GLU A 187 -12.67 -16.03 2.58
N GLU A 188 -12.32 -15.78 1.32
CA GLU A 188 -11.27 -14.81 0.94
C GLU A 188 -11.68 -13.37 1.28
N VAL A 189 -12.99 -13.08 1.22
CA VAL A 189 -13.58 -11.78 1.58
C VAL A 189 -14.58 -11.98 2.71
N ASN A 190 -14.16 -11.71 3.94
CA ASN A 190 -14.94 -11.99 5.14
C ASN A 190 -15.88 -10.82 5.51
N VAL A 191 -17.19 -10.99 5.28
CA VAL A 191 -18.24 -10.00 5.56
C VAL A 191 -19.24 -10.50 6.61
N GLY A 192 -19.93 -9.56 7.27
CA GLY A 192 -20.97 -9.89 8.26
C GLY A 192 -20.44 -10.30 9.64
N ASP A 193 -21.34 -10.91 10.41
CA ASP A 193 -21.11 -11.47 11.75
C ASP A 193 -20.36 -12.81 11.70
N GLY A 194 -19.51 -13.09 12.69
CA GLY A 194 -18.70 -14.30 12.80
C GLY A 194 -17.19 -14.09 12.61
N PRO A 195 -16.71 -13.56 11.47
CA PRO A 195 -15.28 -13.29 11.25
C PRO A 195 -14.72 -12.28 12.25
N LYS A 196 -13.53 -12.55 12.81
CA LYS A 196 -12.89 -11.70 13.82
C LYS A 196 -11.53 -11.19 13.33
N PHE A 197 -11.10 -10.02 13.80
CA PHE A 197 -9.79 -9.45 13.46
C PHE A 197 -8.67 -10.12 14.24
N VAL A 198 -7.63 -10.57 13.54
CA VAL A 198 -6.45 -11.26 14.09
C VAL A 198 -5.20 -10.49 13.67
N CYS A 199 -4.27 -10.32 14.61
CA CYS A 199 -2.96 -9.75 14.36
C CYS A 199 -1.95 -10.88 14.13
N GLY A 200 -1.13 -10.83 13.07
CA GLY A 200 -0.10 -11.85 12.86
C GLY A 200 -0.62 -13.24 12.47
N VAL A 201 -1.80 -13.38 11.84
CA VAL A 201 -2.40 -14.71 11.60
C VAL A 201 -1.48 -15.67 10.83
N GLU A 202 -0.63 -15.16 9.95
CA GLU A 202 0.32 -15.98 9.19
C GLU A 202 1.56 -16.39 10.00
N THR A 203 2.00 -15.59 10.99
CA THR A 203 3.15 -15.91 11.84
C THR A 203 2.87 -17.10 12.74
N LEU A 204 1.60 -17.35 13.06
CA LEU A 204 1.14 -18.54 13.80
C LEU A 204 1.51 -19.85 13.11
N ARG A 205 1.81 -19.85 11.80
CA ARG A 205 2.29 -21.04 11.08
C ARG A 205 3.66 -21.53 11.56
N GLU A 206 4.48 -20.63 12.12
CA GLU A 206 5.84 -20.92 12.57
C GLU A 206 5.90 -21.40 14.04
N GLU A 207 4.80 -21.27 14.78
CA GLU A 207 4.70 -21.66 16.19
C GLU A 207 4.48 -23.18 16.32
N GLN A 208 5.41 -23.89 16.97
CA GLN A 208 5.39 -25.36 17.06
C GLN A 208 4.15 -25.89 17.82
N ASP A 209 3.77 -25.21 18.91
CA ASP A 209 2.63 -25.53 19.76
C ASP A 209 1.55 -24.43 19.68
N CYS A 210 1.11 -24.08 18.48
CA CYS A 210 0.03 -23.10 18.31
C CYS A 210 -1.29 -23.60 18.92
N LEU A 211 -1.80 -22.87 19.91
CA LEU A 211 -3.07 -23.15 20.61
C LEU A 211 -4.08 -22.02 20.39
N VAL A 212 -5.30 -22.37 19.99
CA VAL A 212 -6.42 -21.45 19.83
C VAL A 212 -7.56 -21.88 20.75
N TYR A 213 -7.97 -21.00 21.66
CA TYR A 213 -9.17 -21.18 22.48
C TYR A 213 -10.30 -20.37 21.88
N SER A 214 -11.47 -20.98 21.72
CA SER A 214 -12.68 -20.33 21.20
C SER A 214 -13.86 -20.65 22.11
N ILE A 215 -14.44 -19.62 22.72
CA ILE A 215 -15.54 -19.74 23.67
C ILE A 215 -16.82 -19.19 23.04
N GLY A 216 -17.90 -19.98 23.16
CA GLY A 216 -19.23 -19.72 22.60
C GLY A 216 -19.23 -19.77 21.08
N SER A 217 -19.50 -20.94 20.51
CA SER A 217 -19.51 -21.12 19.05
C SER A 217 -20.91 -21.00 18.46
N GLY A 218 -21.96 -21.36 19.22
CA GLY A 218 -23.33 -21.38 18.72
C GLY A 218 -23.51 -22.25 17.47
N PHE A 219 -22.80 -23.38 17.39
CA PHE A 219 -22.67 -24.24 16.19
C PHE A 219 -21.98 -23.58 14.97
N ARG A 220 -21.32 -22.43 15.12
CA ARG A 220 -20.57 -21.74 14.05
C ARG A 220 -19.08 -21.90 14.26
N PHE A 221 -18.40 -22.58 13.32
CA PHE A 221 -16.95 -22.89 13.37
C PHE A 221 -16.13 -22.11 12.33
N GLN A 222 -16.71 -21.01 11.82
CA GLN A 222 -16.20 -20.26 10.68
C GLN A 222 -14.89 -19.50 10.97
N PHE A 223 -14.69 -19.08 12.23
CA PHE A 223 -13.48 -18.39 12.66
C PHE A 223 -12.31 -19.36 12.77
N GLU A 224 -12.53 -20.53 13.37
CA GLU A 224 -11.56 -21.60 13.56
C GLU A 224 -11.09 -22.13 12.20
N GLU A 225 -12.03 -22.36 11.28
CA GLU A 225 -11.70 -22.75 9.90
C GLU A 225 -10.90 -21.68 9.17
N GLY A 226 -11.20 -20.39 9.40
CA GLY A 226 -10.45 -19.26 8.87
C GLY A 226 -9.00 -19.24 9.37
N VAL A 227 -8.79 -19.27 10.69
CA VAL A 227 -7.44 -19.29 11.27
C VAL A 227 -6.66 -20.51 10.78
N ARG A 228 -7.29 -21.69 10.71
CA ARG A 228 -6.69 -22.93 10.22
C ARG A 228 -6.26 -22.87 8.74
N LYS A 229 -6.87 -22.01 7.91
CA LYS A 229 -6.41 -21.77 6.51
C LYS A 229 -5.02 -21.11 6.48
N HIS A 230 -4.75 -20.19 7.40
CA HIS A 230 -3.46 -19.51 7.50
C HIS A 230 -2.43 -20.31 8.30
N ALA A 231 -2.85 -20.91 9.43
CA ALA A 231 -2.02 -21.66 10.36
C ALA A 231 -2.57 -23.09 10.62
N PRO A 232 -2.34 -24.05 9.70
CA PRO A 232 -2.88 -25.42 9.78
C PRO A 232 -2.20 -26.32 10.84
N ASN A 233 -1.11 -25.83 11.44
CA ASN A 233 -0.41 -26.42 12.60
C ASN A 233 -1.18 -26.23 13.92
N CYS A 234 -2.03 -25.20 14.02
CA CYS A 234 -2.73 -24.86 15.26
C CYS A 234 -3.72 -25.96 15.71
N VAL A 235 -3.84 -26.10 17.02
CA VAL A 235 -4.86 -26.93 17.69
C VAL A 235 -5.93 -26.01 18.28
N PHE A 236 -7.19 -26.30 17.98
CA PHE A 236 -8.34 -25.49 18.37
C PHE A 236 -9.13 -26.20 19.47
N HIS A 237 -9.36 -25.51 20.59
CA HIS A 237 -10.25 -25.97 21.65
C HIS A 237 -11.47 -25.05 21.68
N VAL A 238 -12.62 -25.60 21.31
CA VAL A 238 -13.89 -24.88 21.20
C VAL A 238 -14.78 -25.25 22.38
N PHE A 239 -15.19 -24.28 23.19
CA PHE A 239 -15.94 -24.47 24.42
C PHE A 239 -17.34 -23.86 24.31
N ASP A 240 -18.37 -24.71 24.34
CA ASP A 240 -19.76 -24.25 24.35
C ASP A 240 -20.66 -25.31 24.99
N GLY A 241 -21.05 -25.07 26.23
CA GLY A 241 -21.96 -25.92 27.01
C GLY A 241 -23.43 -25.69 26.72
N THR A 242 -23.79 -24.75 25.84
CA THR A 242 -25.19 -24.45 25.50
C THR A 242 -25.74 -25.32 24.37
N MET A 243 -24.86 -26.14 23.76
CA MET A 243 -25.15 -26.92 22.55
C MET A 243 -25.78 -28.28 22.88
N ASP A 244 -27.07 -28.45 22.54
CA ASP A 244 -27.74 -29.75 22.60
C ASP A 244 -27.37 -30.62 21.40
N LEU A 245 -26.38 -31.49 21.61
CA LEU A 245 -25.88 -32.43 20.61
C LEU A 245 -26.88 -33.52 20.22
N ASN A 246 -27.98 -33.71 20.97
CA ASN A 246 -29.06 -34.62 20.59
C ASN A 246 -30.00 -33.97 19.56
N GLN A 247 -30.12 -32.64 19.57
CA GLN A 247 -30.95 -31.90 18.62
C GLN A 247 -30.19 -31.54 17.33
N ARG A 248 -28.89 -31.27 17.43
CA ARG A 248 -28.06 -30.88 16.27
C ARG A 248 -26.67 -31.48 16.39
N ALA A 249 -26.26 -32.23 15.36
CA ALA A 249 -24.90 -32.75 15.27
C ALA A 249 -23.86 -31.65 14.98
N LEU A 250 -22.63 -31.89 15.42
CA LEU A 250 -21.47 -31.08 15.03
C LEU A 250 -21.16 -31.28 13.53
N PRO A 251 -20.50 -30.30 12.87
CA PRO A 251 -19.92 -30.50 11.55
C PRO A 251 -18.99 -31.73 11.51
N SER A 252 -18.96 -32.44 10.38
CA SER A 252 -18.06 -33.58 10.21
C SER A 252 -16.60 -33.15 10.00
N GLY A 253 -15.67 -34.01 10.43
CA GLY A 253 -14.24 -33.81 10.21
C GLY A 253 -13.55 -32.74 11.07
N LEU A 254 -14.17 -32.28 12.17
CA LEU A 254 -13.53 -31.33 13.10
C LEU A 254 -12.20 -31.87 13.65
N GLU A 255 -12.15 -33.14 14.07
CA GLU A 255 -10.93 -33.78 14.60
C GLU A 255 -9.80 -33.83 13.55
N ALA A 256 -10.13 -34.19 12.30
CA ALA A 256 -9.17 -34.13 11.18
C ALA A 256 -8.69 -32.71 10.84
N LYS A 257 -9.45 -31.68 11.25
CA LYS A 257 -9.09 -30.26 11.18
C LYS A 257 -8.37 -29.75 12.44
N ARG A 258 -8.05 -30.62 13.41
CA ARG A 258 -7.47 -30.32 14.73
C ARG A 258 -8.37 -29.42 15.60
N ILE A 259 -9.69 -29.53 15.42
CA ILE A 259 -10.71 -28.82 16.18
C ILE A 259 -11.36 -29.77 17.19
N HIS A 260 -11.07 -29.55 18.46
CA HIS A 260 -11.58 -30.31 19.60
C HIS A 260 -12.72 -29.54 20.27
N PHE A 261 -13.93 -30.08 20.21
CA PHE A 261 -15.12 -29.47 20.81
C PHE A 261 -15.36 -29.99 22.23
N HIS A 262 -15.71 -29.08 23.14
CA HIS A 262 -15.96 -29.34 24.55
C HIS A 262 -17.35 -28.81 24.92
N ASN A 263 -18.27 -29.70 25.28
CA ASN A 263 -19.66 -29.35 25.64
C ASN A 263 -19.78 -28.85 27.10
N TRP A 264 -19.00 -27.82 27.43
CA TRP A 264 -19.07 -27.10 28.71
C TRP A 264 -18.64 -25.64 28.57
N ASN A 265 -19.22 -24.77 29.38
CA ASN A 265 -18.94 -23.34 29.42
C ASN A 265 -17.73 -23.01 30.30
N LEU A 266 -17.01 -21.94 29.99
CA LEU A 266 -16.01 -21.35 30.87
C LEU A 266 -16.66 -20.36 31.85
N GLN A 267 -16.31 -20.48 33.13
CA GLN A 267 -16.85 -19.66 34.22
C GLN A 267 -15.80 -19.40 35.30
N ALA A 268 -16.15 -18.60 36.31
CA ALA A 268 -15.30 -18.41 37.49
C ALA A 268 -15.10 -19.69 38.33
N GLN A 269 -16.01 -20.67 38.27
CA GLN A 269 -15.91 -21.93 39.04
C GLN A 269 -16.46 -23.11 38.21
N SER A 270 -15.90 -24.29 38.45
CA SER A 270 -16.35 -25.56 37.85
C SER A 270 -17.63 -26.06 38.51
N GLY A 271 -18.47 -26.72 37.72
CA GLY A 271 -19.76 -27.27 38.18
C GLY A 271 -20.85 -27.02 37.16
N ARG A 272 -21.78 -26.13 37.49
CA ARG A 272 -22.81 -25.62 36.56
C ARG A 272 -22.84 -24.10 36.58
N ASP A 273 -23.12 -23.50 35.43
CA ASP A 273 -23.33 -22.06 35.32
C ASP A 273 -24.71 -21.61 35.83
N ALA A 274 -24.97 -20.30 35.79
CA ALA A 274 -26.23 -19.71 36.24
C ALA A 274 -27.48 -20.13 35.42
N LYS A 275 -27.28 -20.71 34.23
CA LYS A 275 -28.34 -21.29 33.38
C LYS A 275 -28.43 -22.82 33.53
N GLY A 276 -27.57 -23.42 34.35
CA GLY A 276 -27.53 -24.85 34.64
C GLY A 276 -26.65 -25.67 33.69
N TYR A 277 -25.98 -25.08 32.71
CA TYR A 277 -25.10 -25.82 31.79
C TYR A 277 -23.81 -26.27 32.50
N PRO A 278 -23.20 -27.40 32.11
CA PRO A 278 -21.91 -27.81 32.64
C PRO A 278 -20.86 -26.72 32.47
N SER A 279 -20.08 -26.43 33.51
CA SER A 279 -19.04 -25.40 33.48
C SER A 279 -17.69 -25.88 34.02
N ARG A 280 -16.64 -25.20 33.58
CA ARG A 280 -15.26 -25.33 34.10
C ARG A 280 -14.66 -23.96 34.43
N SER A 281 -13.80 -23.94 35.45
CA SER A 281 -12.86 -22.83 35.65
C SER A 281 -11.74 -22.89 34.61
N LEU A 282 -11.10 -21.75 34.32
CA LEU A 282 -10.00 -21.70 33.37
C LEU A 282 -8.80 -22.54 33.85
N GLU A 283 -8.51 -22.54 35.16
CA GLU A 283 -7.50 -23.37 35.78
C GLU A 283 -7.78 -24.87 35.62
N ASP A 284 -9.05 -25.28 35.71
CA ASP A 284 -9.43 -26.67 35.49
C ASP A 284 -9.28 -27.04 34.02
N VAL A 285 -9.72 -26.18 33.09
CA VAL A 285 -9.50 -26.39 31.64
C VAL A 285 -8.01 -26.49 31.29
N LEU A 286 -7.16 -25.64 31.86
CA LEU A 286 -5.70 -25.72 31.62
C LEU A 286 -5.08 -26.99 32.21
N ARG A 287 -5.60 -27.55 33.31
CA ARG A 287 -5.13 -28.81 33.87
C ARG A 287 -5.66 -30.03 33.12
N GLU A 288 -6.96 -30.05 32.81
CA GLU A 288 -7.64 -31.13 32.07
C GLU A 288 -7.07 -31.30 30.65
N LEU A 289 -6.57 -30.22 30.03
CA LEU A 289 -5.99 -30.23 28.69
C LEU A 289 -4.45 -30.20 28.65
N ASP A 290 -3.76 -30.33 29.79
CA ASP A 290 -2.28 -30.20 29.87
C ASP A 290 -1.75 -28.89 29.26
N HIS A 291 -2.42 -27.76 29.48
CA HIS A 291 -2.06 -26.45 28.93
C HIS A 291 -1.51 -25.46 29.98
N VAL A 292 -1.28 -25.89 31.22
CA VAL A 292 -0.62 -25.08 32.27
C VAL A 292 0.76 -24.61 31.77
N GLY A 293 1.04 -23.32 31.86
CA GLY A 293 2.30 -22.72 31.38
C GLY A 293 2.48 -22.67 29.86
N LYS A 294 1.55 -23.21 29.05
CA LYS A 294 1.60 -23.09 27.58
C LYS A 294 1.08 -21.71 27.13
N THR A 295 1.38 -21.36 25.87
CA THR A 295 0.92 -20.12 25.25
C THR A 295 -0.38 -20.36 24.49
N ILE A 296 -1.48 -19.74 24.93
CA ILE A 296 -2.69 -19.64 24.13
C ILE A 296 -2.47 -18.51 23.12
N HIS A 297 -2.32 -18.84 21.85
CA HIS A 297 -1.94 -17.86 20.82
C HIS A 297 -3.11 -16.94 20.47
N ILE A 298 -4.33 -17.48 20.38
CA ILE A 298 -5.59 -16.75 20.18
C ILE A 298 -6.58 -17.19 21.25
N PHE A 299 -7.18 -16.24 21.97
CA PHE A 299 -8.28 -16.46 22.91
C PHE A 299 -9.54 -15.73 22.42
N LYS A 300 -10.36 -16.39 21.61
CA LYS A 300 -11.67 -15.87 21.17
C LYS A 300 -12.72 -16.13 22.23
N ILE A 301 -13.50 -15.12 22.60
CA ILE A 301 -14.57 -15.25 23.60
C ILE A 301 -15.76 -14.35 23.25
N ASP A 302 -16.93 -14.98 23.16
CA ASP A 302 -18.21 -14.35 22.90
C ASP A 302 -19.22 -15.33 23.51
N CYS A 303 -19.76 -14.97 24.68
CA CYS A 303 -20.46 -15.91 25.56
C CYS A 303 -21.55 -15.23 26.40
N GLU A 304 -22.15 -14.17 25.86
CA GLU A 304 -23.38 -13.55 26.38
C GLU A 304 -23.30 -13.15 27.87
N GLY A 305 -22.14 -12.61 28.30
CA GLY A 305 -21.89 -12.08 29.64
C GLY A 305 -20.84 -12.82 30.46
N CYS A 306 -20.33 -13.99 30.01
CA CYS A 306 -19.24 -14.69 30.72
C CYS A 306 -17.88 -13.98 30.59
N GLU A 307 -17.74 -13.01 29.68
CA GLU A 307 -16.51 -12.23 29.47
C GLU A 307 -16.08 -11.55 30.77
N TYR A 308 -17.04 -11.05 31.56
CA TYR A 308 -16.81 -10.37 32.84
C TYR A 308 -16.37 -11.28 33.99
N THR A 309 -16.49 -12.61 33.85
CA THR A 309 -16.01 -13.57 34.85
C THR A 309 -14.74 -14.28 34.39
N VAL A 310 -14.62 -14.56 33.09
CA VAL A 310 -13.49 -15.28 32.50
C VAL A 310 -12.30 -14.34 32.23
N LEU A 311 -12.49 -13.20 31.57
CA LEU A 311 -11.35 -12.36 31.15
C LEU A 311 -10.61 -11.66 32.29
N PRO A 312 -11.25 -11.13 33.36
CA PRO A 312 -10.51 -10.62 34.51
C PRO A 312 -9.69 -11.69 35.25
N ARG A 313 -10.14 -12.95 35.22
CA ARG A 313 -9.41 -14.09 35.78
C ARG A 313 -8.24 -14.50 34.89
N LEU A 314 -8.45 -14.57 33.57
CA LEU A 314 -7.39 -14.74 32.58
C LEU A 314 -6.30 -13.67 32.76
N ALA A 315 -6.69 -12.40 32.92
CA ALA A 315 -5.77 -11.29 33.09
C ALA A 315 -4.89 -11.47 34.34
N ARG A 316 -5.48 -11.84 35.48
CA ARG A 316 -4.72 -12.19 36.69
C ARG A 316 -3.77 -13.37 36.44
N MET A 317 -4.23 -14.44 35.80
CA MET A 317 -3.38 -15.61 35.52
C MET A 317 -2.20 -15.28 34.59
N VAL A 318 -2.36 -14.32 33.68
CA VAL A 318 -1.26 -13.77 32.84
C VAL A 318 -0.30 -12.94 33.69
N GLN A 319 -0.79 -12.10 34.61
CA GLN A 319 0.04 -11.32 35.54
C GLN A 319 0.85 -12.22 36.50
N ASP A 320 0.22 -13.30 36.99
CA ASP A 320 0.82 -14.29 37.88
C ASP A 320 1.75 -15.29 37.12
N GLY A 321 1.83 -15.19 35.79
CA GLY A 321 2.67 -16.05 34.94
C GLY A 321 2.17 -17.50 34.76
N ALA A 322 0.93 -17.80 35.17
CA ALA A 322 0.35 -19.15 35.10
C ALA A 322 -0.05 -19.59 33.68
N VAL A 323 -0.29 -18.63 32.78
CA VAL A 323 -0.58 -18.83 31.36
C VAL A 323 -0.06 -17.64 30.55
N THR A 324 0.42 -17.89 29.33
CA THR A 324 0.74 -16.80 28.39
C THR A 324 -0.36 -16.71 27.33
N VAL A 325 -0.78 -15.50 26.96
CA VAL A 325 -1.77 -15.29 25.89
C VAL A 325 -1.21 -14.32 24.83
N GLY A 326 -1.31 -14.72 23.56
CA GLY A 326 -0.86 -13.92 22.43
C GLY A 326 -1.83 -12.76 22.13
N GLN A 327 -3.08 -13.08 21.83
CA GLN A 327 -4.14 -12.10 21.55
C GLN A 327 -5.51 -12.59 22.01
N ILE A 328 -6.44 -11.64 22.16
CA ILE A 328 -7.82 -11.85 22.62
C ILE A 328 -8.76 -11.25 21.58
N GLN A 329 -9.75 -12.03 21.14
CA GLN A 329 -10.85 -11.57 20.28
C GLN A 329 -12.13 -11.66 21.11
N VAL A 330 -12.62 -10.52 21.60
CA VAL A 330 -13.74 -10.48 22.55
C VAL A 330 -14.93 -9.72 21.98
N GLU A 331 -16.12 -10.29 22.11
CA GLU A 331 -17.38 -9.57 21.98
C GLU A 331 -17.88 -9.17 23.37
N VAL A 332 -17.78 -7.88 23.70
CA VAL A 332 -18.12 -7.38 25.04
C VAL A 332 -19.63 -7.13 25.09
N HIS A 333 -20.35 -7.90 25.90
CA HIS A 333 -21.81 -7.85 26.01
C HIS A 333 -22.33 -6.87 27.07
N GLY A 334 -23.47 -6.22 26.84
CA GLY A 334 -24.16 -5.34 27.80
C GLY A 334 -23.88 -3.85 27.63
N THR A 335 -24.20 -3.06 28.66
CA THR A 335 -24.12 -1.58 28.67
C THR A 335 -23.69 -0.99 30.03
N ASP A 336 -23.28 -1.82 30.99
CA ASP A 336 -22.85 -1.38 32.32
C ASP A 336 -21.42 -0.84 32.25
N ALA A 337 -21.29 0.50 32.22
CA ALA A 337 -20.02 1.19 32.11
C ALA A 337 -19.01 0.82 33.21
N ARG A 338 -19.46 0.43 34.41
CA ARG A 338 -18.56 0.01 35.51
C ARG A 338 -17.98 -1.38 35.27
N LYS A 339 -18.80 -2.31 34.75
CA LYS A 339 -18.31 -3.66 34.36
C LYS A 339 -17.37 -3.58 33.17
N ILE A 340 -17.71 -2.80 32.15
CA ILE A 340 -16.88 -2.58 30.96
C ILE A 340 -15.54 -1.93 31.36
N GLN A 341 -15.55 -0.95 32.26
CA GLN A 341 -14.31 -0.37 32.79
C GLN A 341 -13.46 -1.40 33.55
N ALA A 342 -14.05 -2.13 34.50
CA ALA A 342 -13.32 -3.15 35.27
C ALA A 342 -12.69 -4.22 34.36
N LEU A 343 -13.40 -4.61 33.29
CA LEU A 343 -12.90 -5.53 32.26
C LEU A 343 -11.65 -4.98 31.55
N PHE A 344 -11.74 -3.80 30.94
CA PHE A 344 -10.61 -3.22 30.21
C PHE A 344 -9.44 -2.83 31.11
N GLN A 345 -9.69 -2.40 32.35
CA GLN A 345 -8.63 -2.17 33.34
C GLN A 345 -7.91 -3.46 33.72
N SER A 346 -8.62 -4.58 33.84
CA SER A 346 -8.00 -5.89 34.08
C SER A 346 -7.11 -6.30 32.91
N LEU A 347 -7.62 -6.20 31.67
CA LEU A 347 -6.87 -6.55 30.45
C LEU A 347 -5.63 -5.67 30.25
N ARG A 348 -5.74 -4.35 30.42
CA ARG A 348 -4.60 -3.42 30.37
C ARG A 348 -3.58 -3.70 31.48
N GLY A 349 -4.05 -4.02 32.69
CA GLY A 349 -3.18 -4.43 33.79
C GLY A 349 -2.35 -5.69 33.49
N ALA A 350 -2.87 -6.58 32.64
CA ALA A 350 -2.15 -7.76 32.14
C ALA A 350 -1.34 -7.51 30.85
N GLY A 351 -1.23 -6.26 30.39
CA GLY A 351 -0.40 -5.88 29.24
C GLY A 351 -1.03 -6.15 27.87
N PHE A 352 -2.36 -6.31 27.78
CA PHE A 352 -3.08 -6.35 26.51
C PHE A 352 -3.39 -4.93 26.01
N MET A 353 -3.23 -4.73 24.70
CA MET A 353 -3.47 -3.47 24.01
C MET A 353 -4.53 -3.67 22.93
N ILE A 354 -5.57 -2.82 22.90
CA ILE A 354 -6.60 -2.85 21.85
C ILE A 354 -5.97 -2.45 20.50
N PHE A 355 -6.09 -3.29 19.47
CA PHE A 355 -5.71 -2.95 18.09
C PHE A 355 -6.90 -2.82 17.15
N HIS A 356 -8.02 -3.51 17.41
CA HIS A 356 -9.26 -3.40 16.63
C HIS A 356 -10.49 -3.13 17.49
N LYS A 357 -11.51 -2.49 16.90
CA LYS A 357 -12.84 -2.27 17.45
C LYS A 357 -13.91 -2.25 16.35
N GLU A 358 -14.92 -3.13 16.44
CA GLU A 358 -16.07 -3.17 15.52
C GLU A 358 -17.40 -3.18 16.29
N ARG A 359 -18.37 -2.32 15.92
CA ARG A 359 -19.70 -2.32 16.53
C ARG A 359 -20.59 -3.37 15.85
N ASN A 360 -20.88 -4.49 16.51
CA ASN A 360 -21.75 -5.54 15.94
C ASN A 360 -23.21 -5.04 15.79
N HIS A 361 -23.58 -4.65 14.57
CA HIS A 361 -24.94 -4.24 14.23
C HIS A 361 -25.89 -5.43 14.00
N TRP A 362 -25.37 -6.63 13.78
CA TRP A 362 -26.13 -7.81 13.36
C TRP A 362 -26.80 -8.52 14.54
N GLY A 363 -26.08 -8.72 15.66
CA GLY A 363 -26.63 -9.37 16.86
C GLY A 363 -27.30 -8.40 17.86
N CYS A 364 -26.71 -7.22 18.07
CA CYS A 364 -26.95 -6.46 19.31
C CYS A 364 -27.08 -4.93 19.12
N GLN A 365 -27.41 -4.48 17.91
CA GLN A 365 -27.64 -3.06 17.57
C GLN A 365 -26.40 -2.14 17.72
N GLY A 366 -25.19 -2.68 17.81
CA GLY A 366 -23.92 -1.93 17.84
C GLY A 366 -23.65 -1.08 19.09
N TYR A 367 -24.56 -1.12 20.09
CA TYR A 367 -24.39 -0.46 21.39
C TYR A 367 -24.66 -1.37 22.58
N ARG A 368 -25.25 -2.56 22.38
CA ARG A 368 -25.42 -3.58 23.44
C ARG A 368 -24.31 -4.62 23.43
N CYS A 369 -23.50 -4.65 22.39
CA CYS A 369 -22.25 -5.38 22.34
C CYS A 369 -21.33 -4.73 21.30
N VAL A 370 -20.03 -4.89 21.50
CA VAL A 370 -18.97 -4.34 20.62
C VAL A 370 -17.82 -5.34 20.62
N GLU A 371 -17.31 -5.63 19.42
CA GLU A 371 -16.17 -6.50 19.21
C GLU A 371 -14.86 -5.74 19.38
N TYR A 372 -13.89 -6.39 20.01
CA TYR A 372 -12.55 -5.88 20.19
C TYR A 372 -11.53 -6.98 19.89
N ALA A 373 -10.42 -6.57 19.28
CA ALA A 373 -9.23 -7.41 19.21
C ALA A 373 -8.10 -6.74 19.98
N LEU A 374 -7.50 -7.49 20.91
CA LEU A 374 -6.41 -7.04 21.77
C LEU A 374 -5.19 -7.94 21.59
N VAL A 375 -3.99 -7.36 21.60
CA VAL A 375 -2.72 -8.09 21.46
C VAL A 375 -1.84 -7.87 22.68
N SER A 376 -1.15 -8.90 23.16
CA SER A 376 -0.16 -8.77 24.22
C SER A 376 1.12 -8.12 23.70
N LEU A 377 1.90 -7.49 24.58
CA LEU A 377 3.17 -6.89 24.18
C LEU A 377 4.15 -7.88 23.53
N ALA A 378 4.13 -9.15 23.97
CA ALA A 378 4.96 -10.21 23.42
C ALA A 378 4.55 -10.61 22.00
N ALA A 379 3.26 -10.79 21.73
CA ALA A 379 2.76 -11.09 20.39
C ALA A 379 2.91 -9.88 19.45
N ALA A 380 2.71 -8.65 19.94
CA ALA A 380 2.91 -7.43 19.17
C ALA A 380 4.37 -7.19 18.75
N LYS A 381 5.35 -7.81 19.44
CA LYS A 381 6.75 -7.87 18.99
C LYS A 381 6.95 -8.90 17.87
N LYS A 382 6.24 -10.04 17.91
CA LYS A 382 6.30 -11.09 16.88
C LYS A 382 5.63 -10.67 15.55
N ASP A 383 4.59 -9.82 15.60
CA ASP A 383 3.91 -9.24 14.42
C ASP A 383 4.80 -8.31 13.56
N CYS A 384 6.06 -8.06 13.95
CA CYS A 384 6.95 -7.23 13.16
C CYS A 384 7.23 -7.89 11.79
N PRO A 385 6.86 -7.26 10.66
CA PRO A 385 6.74 -7.97 9.39
C PRO A 385 8.09 -8.43 8.82
N SER A 386 8.35 -9.73 8.93
CA SER A 386 9.35 -10.46 8.15
C SER A 386 9.11 -10.35 6.63
N TYR A 387 7.90 -9.95 6.22
CA TYR A 387 7.54 -9.62 4.84
C TYR A 387 8.27 -8.41 4.23
N LEU A 388 8.96 -7.57 5.04
CA LEU A 388 9.94 -6.61 4.52
C LEU A 388 11.24 -7.28 4.00
N CYS A 389 11.42 -8.59 4.22
CA CYS A 389 12.68 -9.31 3.95
C CYS A 389 12.62 -10.37 2.82
N THR A 390 11.44 -10.69 2.25
CA THR A 390 11.29 -11.81 1.29
C THR A 390 11.04 -11.40 -0.16
N THR A 391 10.69 -10.15 -0.46
CA THR A 391 10.54 -9.64 -1.84
C THR A 391 11.87 -9.23 -2.50
N ALA A 392 12.98 -9.26 -1.77
CA ALA A 392 14.31 -8.94 -2.31
C ALA A 392 15.07 -10.14 -2.91
N THR A 393 14.64 -11.38 -2.68
CA THR A 393 15.45 -12.59 -2.95
C THR A 393 15.05 -13.39 -4.19
N SER A 394 13.92 -13.11 -4.84
CA SER A 394 13.48 -13.81 -6.06
C SER A 394 13.71 -13.06 -7.38
N LEU A 395 14.21 -11.81 -7.33
CA LEU A 395 14.43 -10.95 -8.50
C LEU A 395 15.89 -10.52 -8.74
N PHE A 396 16.82 -10.85 -7.82
CA PHE A 396 18.25 -10.50 -7.94
C PHE A 396 19.18 -11.69 -8.21
N ALA A 397 18.65 -12.90 -8.36
CA ALA A 397 19.45 -14.11 -8.62
C ALA A 397 19.83 -14.27 -10.12
N LYS A 398 20.22 -13.20 -10.82
CA LYS A 398 20.81 -13.26 -12.19
C LYS A 398 21.37 -11.95 -12.76
N THR A 399 22.29 -11.27 -12.07
CA THR A 399 23.38 -10.46 -12.69
C THR A 399 24.43 -10.17 -11.62
N ASP A 400 25.67 -9.91 -12.08
CA ASP A 400 26.84 -9.45 -11.32
C ASP A 400 27.82 -10.54 -10.84
N SER A 401 28.53 -11.10 -11.83
CA SER A 401 29.79 -11.82 -11.61
C SER A 401 30.89 -11.32 -12.54
N GLU A 402 31.02 -9.99 -12.72
CA GLU A 402 32.08 -9.42 -13.57
C GLU A 402 32.44 -7.95 -13.23
N ALA A 403 32.95 -7.69 -12.02
CA ALA A 403 33.61 -6.42 -11.70
C ALA A 403 34.48 -6.47 -10.43
N LEU A 404 35.65 -7.15 -10.44
CA LEU A 404 36.68 -6.95 -9.40
C LEU A 404 38.09 -7.42 -9.86
N ALA A 405 38.72 -6.67 -10.77
CA ALA A 405 40.14 -6.83 -11.07
C ALA A 405 40.73 -5.51 -11.61
N HIS A 406 41.19 -4.62 -10.71
CA HIS A 406 42.29 -3.66 -10.90
C HIS A 406 42.37 -2.67 -9.73
N GLN A 407 43.07 -3.02 -8.65
CA GLN A 407 43.77 -2.03 -7.82
C GLN A 407 45.14 -2.60 -7.41
N GLY A 408 46.18 -2.10 -8.06
CA GLY A 408 47.56 -2.35 -7.67
C GLY A 408 47.98 -1.38 -6.56
N LEU A 409 48.42 -1.95 -5.44
CA LEU A 409 49.47 -1.45 -4.55
C LEU A 409 49.76 0.07 -4.59
N ASN A 410 49.42 0.77 -3.50
CA ASN A 410 50.46 1.50 -2.80
C ASN A 410 50.19 1.56 -1.29
N LYS A 411 51.26 1.47 -0.49
CA LYS A 411 51.24 1.52 0.97
C LYS A 411 51.65 2.91 1.47
N ASP A 412 51.49 3.08 2.78
CA ASP A 412 52.09 4.11 3.63
C ASP A 412 51.57 5.55 3.51
N LYS A 413 50.70 5.92 4.47
CA LYS A 413 51.17 6.73 5.61
C LYS A 413 50.17 6.75 6.77
N GLN A 414 50.69 6.53 7.98
CA GLN A 414 50.02 6.90 9.22
C GLN A 414 50.09 8.42 9.41
N SER A 415 49.03 9.04 9.92
CA SER A 415 49.15 10.06 10.98
C SER A 415 47.81 10.47 11.60
N THR A 416 47.79 10.45 12.94
CA THR A 416 47.07 11.35 13.85
C THR A 416 45.54 11.46 13.78
N ALA A 417 44.92 10.95 14.84
CA ALA A 417 43.59 11.38 15.28
C ALA A 417 43.62 12.82 15.82
N ALA A 418 42.68 13.65 15.36
CA ALA A 418 42.19 14.86 16.04
C ALA A 418 40.81 15.19 15.45
N GLY A 419 39.85 15.66 16.26
CA GLY A 419 38.57 16.16 15.75
C GLY A 419 37.28 15.45 16.20
N ALA A 420 37.28 14.80 17.37
CA ALA A 420 36.03 14.44 18.04
C ALA A 420 35.34 15.70 18.63
N SER A 421 34.78 16.56 17.78
CA SER A 421 33.82 17.61 18.17
C SER A 421 33.10 18.18 16.95
N ILE A 422 31.91 17.65 16.66
CA ILE A 422 30.63 18.34 16.42
C ILE A 422 29.57 17.22 16.39
N LYS A 423 29.03 16.89 17.57
CA LYS A 423 27.76 16.15 17.69
C LYS A 423 26.84 16.98 18.59
N SER A 424 26.29 18.03 18.00
CA SER A 424 25.37 18.98 18.63
C SER A 424 24.08 19.04 17.81
N ASN A 425 23.00 18.46 18.34
CA ASN A 425 21.59 18.67 18.00
C ASN A 425 21.24 18.97 16.54
N ASN A 426 20.82 17.96 15.76
CA ASN A 426 20.24 18.24 14.43
C ASN A 426 19.00 17.42 14.01
N THR A 427 18.28 16.81 14.96
CA THR A 427 16.93 16.24 14.71
C THR A 427 15.81 17.29 14.72
N ALA A 428 16.14 18.58 14.86
CA ALA A 428 15.18 19.66 15.08
C ALA A 428 14.78 20.45 13.82
N TRP A 429 15.45 20.30 12.67
CA TRP A 429 15.25 21.20 11.52
C TRP A 429 13.84 21.13 10.92
N ILE A 430 13.24 19.94 10.79
CA ILE A 430 11.86 19.76 10.31
C ILE A 430 10.86 20.38 11.31
N LEU A 431 11.10 20.18 12.62
CA LEU A 431 10.32 20.82 13.69
C LEU A 431 10.49 22.34 13.71
N ASN A 432 11.65 22.86 13.26
CA ASN A 432 11.90 24.30 13.14
C ASN A 432 11.18 24.88 11.93
N LEU A 433 11.14 24.19 10.78
CA LEU A 433 10.30 24.58 9.64
C LEU A 433 8.80 24.61 10.01
N LEU A 434 8.34 23.67 10.86
CA LEU A 434 6.98 23.69 11.41
C LEU A 434 6.70 24.89 12.32
N ARG A 435 7.65 25.27 13.19
CA ARG A 435 7.47 26.29 14.23
C ARG A 435 7.74 27.72 13.74
N LYS A 436 8.70 27.87 12.83
CA LYS A 436 9.21 29.15 12.34
C LYS A 436 9.26 29.10 10.80
N PRO A 437 8.25 29.65 10.12
CA PRO A 437 8.20 29.65 8.66
C PRO A 437 9.47 30.23 8.04
N CYS A 438 9.94 29.58 6.97
CA CYS A 438 11.09 30.05 6.21
C CYS A 438 10.86 31.46 5.65
N ARG A 439 11.90 32.31 5.63
CA ARG A 439 11.81 33.63 5.00
C ARG A 439 11.86 33.48 3.47
N LYS A 440 11.11 34.30 2.73
CA LYS A 440 11.30 34.45 1.29
C LYS A 440 12.69 35.05 1.03
N LEU A 441 13.54 34.39 0.24
CA LEU A 441 14.86 34.94 -0.14
C LEU A 441 14.78 35.76 -1.45
N GLY A 442 13.74 35.53 -2.25
CA GLY A 442 13.43 36.31 -3.45
C GLY A 442 13.79 35.61 -4.76
N TYR A 443 14.10 34.32 -4.73
CA TYR A 443 14.41 33.53 -5.92
C TYR A 443 13.20 32.76 -6.47
N SER A 444 12.21 32.46 -5.61
CA SER A 444 10.97 31.78 -5.96
C SER A 444 9.72 32.61 -5.64
N GLN A 445 8.54 32.13 -6.05
CA GLN A 445 7.24 32.81 -5.85
C GLN A 445 6.90 33.05 -4.37
N GLY A 446 7.21 32.09 -3.50
CA GLY A 446 6.98 32.08 -2.06
C GLY A 446 8.29 32.04 -1.27
N ASN A 447 8.45 31.03 -0.41
CA ASN A 447 9.66 30.76 0.39
C ASN A 447 10.27 29.37 0.10
N GLN A 448 9.97 28.81 -1.07
CA GLN A 448 10.48 27.53 -1.55
C GLN A 448 12.02 27.50 -1.53
N ASP A 449 12.65 28.59 -1.97
CA ASP A 449 14.10 28.80 -1.96
C ASP A 449 14.74 28.51 -0.58
N CYS A 450 14.20 29.09 0.50
CA CYS A 450 14.64 28.85 1.87
C CYS A 450 14.36 27.42 2.37
N ILE A 451 13.24 26.82 1.96
CA ILE A 451 12.88 25.45 2.36
C ILE A 451 13.83 24.45 1.72
N LEU A 452 14.14 24.60 0.43
CA LEU A 452 15.09 23.76 -0.30
C LEU A 452 16.51 23.88 0.25
N ASP A 453 16.98 25.11 0.52
CA ASP A 453 18.23 25.35 1.25
C ASP A 453 18.27 24.58 2.57
N THR A 454 17.19 24.66 3.35
CA THR A 454 17.11 23.98 4.65
C THR A 454 17.12 22.46 4.48
N ILE A 455 16.38 21.91 3.53
CA ILE A 455 16.34 20.46 3.28
C ILE A 455 17.74 19.96 2.87
N PHE A 456 18.34 20.53 1.82
CA PHE A 456 19.61 20.05 1.29
C PHE A 456 20.82 20.33 2.20
N ALA A 457 20.76 21.34 3.08
CA ALA A 457 21.74 21.53 4.14
C ALA A 457 21.76 20.39 5.18
N HIS A 458 20.67 19.63 5.32
CA HIS A 458 20.55 18.53 6.28
C HIS A 458 20.65 17.15 5.62
N ILE A 459 19.93 16.91 4.52
CA ILE A 459 19.96 15.61 3.83
C ILE A 459 21.15 15.47 2.86
N GLY A 460 21.92 16.55 2.63
CA GLY A 460 23.01 16.59 1.66
C GLY A 460 22.54 16.53 0.20
N VAL A 461 23.47 16.73 -0.74
CA VAL A 461 23.24 16.63 -2.20
C VAL A 461 23.98 15.41 -2.76
N ARG A 462 23.48 14.85 -3.88
CA ARG A 462 24.09 13.72 -4.58
C ARG A 462 24.72 14.12 -5.91
N ASN A 463 23.95 14.73 -6.80
CA ASN A 463 24.36 15.06 -8.17
C ASN A 463 24.09 16.51 -8.57
N LYS A 464 23.43 17.31 -7.70
CA LYS A 464 22.94 18.66 -7.98
C LYS A 464 22.12 18.74 -9.27
N PHE A 465 21.40 17.66 -9.60
CA PHE A 465 20.53 17.59 -10.76
C PHE A 465 19.09 17.88 -10.36
N PHE A 466 18.43 18.79 -11.06
CA PHE A 466 17.00 19.07 -10.90
C PHE A 466 16.18 18.75 -12.15
N VAL A 467 14.88 18.54 -11.96
CA VAL A 467 13.86 18.62 -13.02
C VAL A 467 12.78 19.58 -12.54
N GLU A 468 12.38 20.52 -13.38
CA GLU A 468 11.22 21.39 -13.11
C GLU A 468 10.37 21.50 -14.37
N TYR A 469 9.08 21.21 -14.23
CA TYR A 469 8.11 21.33 -15.32
C TYR A 469 6.98 22.30 -14.98
N GLY A 470 6.49 23.01 -16.00
CA GLY A 470 5.59 24.17 -15.88
C GLY A 470 6.33 25.49 -15.66
N PHE A 471 7.55 25.59 -16.20
CA PHE A 471 8.51 26.65 -15.90
C PHE A 471 8.07 28.09 -16.25
N ASN A 472 7.04 28.27 -17.09
CA ASN A 472 6.31 29.51 -17.43
C ASN A 472 7.10 30.76 -17.87
N THR A 473 8.41 30.65 -18.06
CA THR A 473 9.27 31.73 -18.55
C THR A 473 10.44 31.18 -19.35
N ASN A 474 11.11 32.02 -20.15
CA ASN A 474 12.30 31.63 -20.93
C ASN A 474 13.64 32.02 -20.27
N LYS A 475 13.64 32.38 -18.98
CA LYS A 475 14.83 32.80 -18.23
C LYS A 475 14.85 32.19 -16.84
N GLN A 476 15.99 31.69 -16.37
CA GLN A 476 16.09 30.90 -15.13
C GLN A 476 15.44 31.54 -13.88
N CYS A 477 15.50 32.87 -13.78
CA CYS A 477 15.07 33.63 -12.61
C CYS A 477 14.15 34.78 -13.03
N SER A 478 12.98 34.43 -13.58
CA SER A 478 11.97 35.37 -14.09
C SER A 478 10.56 34.76 -13.94
N GLY A 479 9.53 35.29 -14.61
CA GLY A 479 8.17 34.72 -14.54
C GLY A 479 7.50 34.86 -13.18
N SER A 480 6.76 33.84 -12.73
CA SER A 480 6.15 33.79 -11.40
C SER A 480 7.16 33.57 -10.26
N GLY A 481 8.37 33.09 -10.59
CA GLY A 481 9.46 32.76 -9.67
C GLY A 481 9.68 31.25 -9.51
N PRO A 482 10.42 30.61 -10.43
CA PRO A 482 10.68 29.16 -10.42
C PRO A 482 11.36 28.65 -9.15
N ASN A 483 11.09 27.41 -8.80
CA ASN A 483 11.66 26.79 -7.61
C ASN A 483 13.16 26.48 -7.77
N THR A 484 13.64 26.26 -9.01
CA THR A 484 15.05 25.96 -9.29
C THR A 484 15.96 27.18 -9.46
N CYS A 485 15.43 28.41 -9.49
CA CYS A 485 16.24 29.63 -9.74
C CYS A 485 17.43 29.75 -8.78
N LYS A 486 17.23 29.50 -7.47
CA LYS A 486 18.32 29.55 -6.48
C LYS A 486 19.31 28.39 -6.68
N LEU A 487 18.81 27.17 -6.85
CA LEU A 487 19.64 25.98 -7.05
C LEU A 487 20.59 26.18 -8.25
N TRP A 488 20.09 26.69 -9.38
CA TRP A 488 20.92 27.01 -10.54
C TRP A 488 22.02 28.03 -10.23
N ARG A 489 21.72 29.09 -9.46
CA ARG A 489 22.74 30.05 -8.99
C ARG A 489 23.79 29.41 -8.08
N ASP A 490 23.42 28.38 -7.32
CA ASP A 490 24.32 27.59 -6.46
C ASP A 490 25.06 26.45 -7.22
N GLY A 491 25.09 26.55 -8.55
CA GLY A 491 25.82 25.63 -9.44
C GLY A 491 25.12 24.30 -9.68
N TRP A 492 23.80 24.23 -9.50
CA TRP A 492 23.01 23.09 -9.95
C TRP A 492 22.69 23.19 -11.44
N HIS A 493 22.43 22.05 -12.06
CA HIS A 493 22.00 21.94 -13.45
C HIS A 493 20.80 20.99 -13.50
N GLY A 494 20.11 20.93 -14.63
CA GLY A 494 18.89 20.14 -14.69
C GLY A 494 18.16 20.27 -16.01
N LEU A 495 16.98 19.66 -16.08
CA LEU A 495 16.05 19.76 -17.20
C LEU A 495 14.89 20.67 -16.82
N LEU A 496 14.58 21.63 -17.69
CA LEU A 496 13.39 22.46 -17.58
C LEU A 496 12.41 22.12 -18.71
N LEU A 497 11.12 22.06 -18.39
CA LEU A 497 10.05 21.76 -19.35
C LEU A 497 8.89 22.77 -19.22
N ASP A 498 8.35 23.22 -20.33
CA ASP A 498 7.14 24.06 -20.38
C ASP A 498 6.35 23.77 -21.67
N GLY A 499 5.03 23.98 -21.68
CA GLY A 499 4.22 23.76 -22.89
C GLY A 499 4.45 24.79 -24.01
N THR A 500 5.01 25.96 -23.67
CA THR A 500 5.01 27.16 -24.54
C THR A 500 6.32 27.93 -24.58
N HIS A 501 7.24 27.69 -23.64
CA HIS A 501 8.54 28.32 -23.55
C HIS A 501 9.67 27.35 -23.92
N GLU A 502 10.65 27.86 -24.66
CA GLU A 502 11.90 27.15 -24.97
C GLU A 502 13.08 28.09 -24.74
N ASN A 503 14.16 27.56 -24.16
CA ASN A 503 15.47 28.20 -24.14
C ASN A 503 16.57 27.16 -23.88
N LEU A 504 17.18 26.68 -24.96
CA LEU A 504 18.21 25.64 -24.90
C LEU A 504 19.45 26.05 -24.08
N SER A 505 19.74 27.35 -23.92
CA SER A 505 20.88 27.83 -23.11
C SER A 505 20.74 27.59 -21.61
N ILE A 506 19.51 27.34 -21.13
CA ILE A 506 19.22 26.94 -19.75
C ILE A 506 18.63 25.51 -19.67
N ASN A 507 18.77 24.72 -20.75
CA ASN A 507 18.18 23.39 -20.91
C ASN A 507 16.64 23.36 -20.72
N LEU A 508 15.96 24.42 -21.19
CA LEU A 508 14.48 24.51 -21.25
C LEU A 508 13.98 24.07 -22.63
N HIS A 509 13.10 23.07 -22.65
CA HIS A 509 12.52 22.49 -23.87
C HIS A 509 10.99 22.57 -23.86
N ALA A 510 10.40 22.88 -25.01
CA ALA A 510 8.94 22.98 -25.16
C ALA A 510 8.28 21.59 -25.30
N HIS A 511 7.47 21.18 -24.32
CA HIS A 511 6.67 19.95 -24.32
C HIS A 511 5.35 20.10 -23.57
N PHE A 512 4.25 19.64 -24.16
CA PHE A 512 3.03 19.34 -23.42
C PHE A 512 3.18 17.99 -22.71
N LEU A 513 2.96 17.96 -21.39
CA LEU A 513 3.24 16.81 -20.54
C LEU A 513 1.95 16.11 -20.12
N TYR A 514 1.97 14.79 -20.17
CA TYR A 514 0.86 13.89 -19.85
C TYR A 514 1.40 12.60 -19.22
N GLN A 515 0.52 11.86 -18.55
CA GLN A 515 0.80 10.55 -17.95
C GLN A 515 1.50 9.60 -18.95
N ASN A 516 1.09 9.62 -20.21
CA ASN A 516 1.56 8.69 -21.23
C ASN A 516 2.87 9.12 -21.94
N ASN A 517 3.38 10.34 -21.72
CA ASN A 517 4.57 10.84 -22.44
C ASN A 517 5.70 11.38 -21.53
N ILE A 518 5.45 11.73 -20.27
CA ILE A 518 6.48 12.33 -19.41
C ILE A 518 7.71 11.42 -19.28
N VAL A 519 7.51 10.12 -19.12
CA VAL A 519 8.61 9.16 -18.94
C VAL A 519 9.54 9.14 -20.15
N SER A 520 9.01 9.11 -21.38
CA SER A 520 9.82 9.08 -22.61
C SER A 520 10.45 10.44 -22.92
N ILE A 521 9.87 11.54 -22.44
CA ILE A 521 10.49 12.87 -22.49
C ILE A 521 11.70 12.93 -21.55
N LEU A 522 11.57 12.45 -20.31
CA LEU A 522 12.71 12.40 -19.36
C LEU A 522 13.83 11.47 -19.87
N GLU A 523 13.47 10.34 -20.49
CA GLU A 523 14.43 9.43 -21.16
C GLU A 523 15.16 10.10 -22.32
N LYS A 524 14.44 10.80 -23.21
CA LYS A 524 14.99 11.55 -24.34
C LYS A 524 16.09 12.53 -23.90
N TYR A 525 15.91 13.16 -22.74
CA TYR A 525 16.86 14.12 -22.17
C TYR A 525 17.86 13.50 -21.18
N SER A 526 17.94 12.16 -21.13
CA SER A 526 18.92 11.42 -20.30
C SER A 526 18.89 11.81 -18.83
N VAL A 527 17.69 12.09 -18.29
CA VAL A 527 17.50 12.33 -16.86
C VAL A 527 17.90 11.06 -16.08
N PRO A 528 18.77 11.15 -15.07
CA PRO A 528 19.17 9.98 -14.30
C PRO A 528 17.99 9.46 -13.46
N GLU A 529 17.91 8.14 -13.25
CA GLU A 529 16.81 7.53 -12.48
C GLU A 529 16.71 8.11 -11.05
N GLU A 530 17.85 8.39 -10.42
CA GLU A 530 17.94 9.16 -9.17
C GLU A 530 18.53 10.56 -9.42
N PHE A 531 17.80 11.60 -9.04
CA PHE A 531 18.25 13.00 -9.03
C PHE A 531 17.87 13.70 -7.74
N ASP A 532 18.48 14.85 -7.47
CA ASP A 532 18.32 15.52 -6.17
C ASP A 532 16.94 16.18 -6.00
N PHE A 533 16.42 16.88 -7.02
CA PHE A 533 15.19 17.68 -6.86
C PHE A 533 14.22 17.61 -8.05
N LEU A 534 12.94 17.33 -7.78
CA LEU A 534 11.83 17.49 -8.72
C LEU A 534 10.90 18.63 -8.28
N SER A 535 10.56 19.54 -9.19
CA SER A 535 9.47 20.53 -9.00
C SER A 535 8.33 20.19 -9.94
N SER A 536 7.13 19.97 -9.37
CA SER A 536 5.92 19.55 -10.07
C SER A 536 4.81 20.59 -9.91
N ASP A 537 4.71 21.50 -10.88
CA ASP A 537 3.69 22.56 -10.90
C ASP A 537 3.37 23.00 -12.34
N MET A 538 2.27 22.50 -12.90
CA MET A 538 1.76 22.82 -14.25
C MET A 538 0.34 23.38 -14.22
N ASP A 539 -0.14 23.89 -13.08
CA ASP A 539 -1.51 24.40 -12.91
C ASP A 539 -2.65 23.37 -13.28
N SER A 540 -2.38 22.06 -13.40
CA SER A 540 -3.30 21.14 -14.11
C SER A 540 -3.34 19.69 -13.60
N HIS A 541 -3.12 18.69 -14.47
CA HIS A 541 -3.20 17.25 -14.16
C HIS A 541 -1.89 16.69 -13.57
N ASP A 542 -1.19 17.53 -12.80
CA ASP A 542 0.08 17.29 -12.10
C ASP A 542 0.16 15.93 -11.42
N PHE A 543 -0.92 15.53 -10.75
CA PHE A 543 -1.03 14.25 -10.07
C PHE A 543 -0.66 13.05 -10.96
N PHE A 544 -1.12 13.04 -12.21
CA PHE A 544 -0.94 11.92 -13.14
C PHE A 544 0.44 11.92 -13.81
N VAL A 545 0.97 13.11 -14.11
CA VAL A 545 2.35 13.27 -14.56
C VAL A 545 3.31 12.83 -13.45
N LEU A 546 3.13 13.33 -12.23
CA LEU A 546 3.94 12.96 -11.06
C LEU A 546 3.85 11.46 -10.74
N LEU A 547 2.66 10.86 -10.76
CA LEU A 547 2.47 9.40 -10.61
C LEU A 547 3.30 8.61 -11.64
N SER A 548 3.44 9.11 -12.86
CA SER A 548 4.22 8.43 -13.91
C SER A 548 5.72 8.64 -13.75
N VAL A 549 6.14 9.81 -13.26
CA VAL A 549 7.53 10.05 -12.88
C VAL A 549 7.95 9.13 -11.75
N LEU A 550 7.20 9.09 -10.63
CA LEU A 550 7.54 8.32 -9.43
C LEU A 550 7.57 6.80 -9.64
N ARG A 551 6.81 6.28 -10.62
CA ARG A 551 6.84 4.86 -11.03
C ARG A 551 8.16 4.39 -11.63
N LYS A 552 9.02 5.31 -12.09
CA LYS A 552 10.33 4.97 -12.68
C LYS A 552 11.47 5.72 -12.02
N TYR A 553 11.33 7.03 -11.86
CA TYR A 553 12.34 7.93 -11.30
C TYR A 553 12.14 8.10 -9.81
N LYS A 554 13.24 8.25 -9.08
CA LYS A 554 13.28 8.37 -7.63
C LYS A 554 13.96 9.70 -7.25
N PRO A 555 13.34 10.87 -7.49
CA PRO A 555 13.88 12.15 -7.02
C PRO A 555 14.05 12.17 -5.50
N ARG A 556 15.16 12.67 -4.97
CA ARG A 556 15.44 12.67 -3.52
C ARG A 556 14.50 13.62 -2.76
N VAL A 557 14.14 14.74 -3.37
CA VAL A 557 13.18 15.73 -2.88
C VAL A 557 12.20 16.07 -4.00
N VAL A 558 10.92 16.21 -3.66
CA VAL A 558 9.85 16.64 -4.58
C VAL A 558 9.14 17.86 -4.00
N SER A 559 8.96 18.90 -4.82
CA SER A 559 7.99 19.99 -4.59
C SER A 559 6.74 19.71 -5.40
N THR A 560 5.56 19.89 -4.81
CA THR A 560 4.27 19.76 -5.51
C THR A 560 3.39 20.95 -5.16
N GLU A 561 2.90 21.72 -6.14
CA GLU A 561 1.86 22.71 -5.84
C GLU A 561 0.57 21.99 -5.42
N TYR A 562 -0.12 22.52 -4.40
CA TYR A 562 -1.39 21.98 -3.94
C TYR A 562 -2.47 23.06 -3.89
N ASN A 563 -3.65 22.69 -4.36
CA ASN A 563 -4.78 23.59 -4.35
C ASN A 563 -5.41 23.67 -2.95
N SER A 564 -5.09 24.79 -2.28
CA SER A 564 -5.55 25.10 -0.92
C SER A 564 -7.05 25.37 -0.78
N ASN A 565 -7.82 25.50 -1.86
CA ASN A 565 -9.29 25.62 -1.78
C ASN A 565 -9.96 24.32 -1.29
N TRP A 566 -9.30 23.17 -1.45
CA TRP A 566 -9.81 21.87 -0.99
C TRP A 566 -9.45 21.63 0.49
N PRO A 567 -10.41 21.28 1.37
CA PRO A 567 -10.09 20.87 2.73
C PRO A 567 -9.55 19.43 2.74
N LEU A 568 -8.69 19.12 3.73
CA LEU A 568 -7.88 17.89 3.77
C LEU A 568 -8.63 16.56 3.52
N LYS A 569 -9.91 16.46 3.93
CA LYS A 569 -10.71 15.24 3.73
C LYS A 569 -11.05 14.93 2.27
N TRP A 570 -10.74 15.83 1.35
CA TRP A 570 -10.91 15.66 -0.09
C TRP A 570 -9.59 15.21 -0.71
N ALA A 571 -9.67 14.17 -1.52
CA ALA A 571 -8.55 13.63 -2.29
C ALA A 571 -8.89 13.72 -3.78
N VAL A 572 -9.15 14.94 -4.24
CA VAL A 572 -9.48 15.25 -5.63
C VAL A 572 -8.25 15.73 -6.38
N ALA A 573 -8.13 15.35 -7.64
CA ALA A 573 -7.15 15.87 -8.60
C ALA A 573 -7.81 16.14 -9.95
N GLN A 574 -7.20 17.00 -10.76
CA GLN A 574 -7.59 17.12 -12.17
C GLN A 574 -7.21 15.88 -12.96
N LEU A 575 -8.12 15.49 -13.86
CA LEU A 575 -8.00 14.37 -14.77
C LEU A 575 -7.03 14.67 -15.92
N ASP A 576 -6.08 13.77 -16.16
CA ASP A 576 -5.29 13.79 -17.38
C ASP A 576 -6.19 13.48 -18.60
N PRO A 577 -6.23 14.36 -19.64
CA PRO A 577 -7.10 14.17 -20.80
C PRO A 577 -6.78 12.92 -21.62
N THR A 578 -5.56 12.37 -21.54
CA THR A 578 -5.17 11.15 -22.26
C THR A 578 -5.87 9.89 -21.75
N LEU A 579 -6.51 9.96 -20.58
CA LEU A 579 -7.23 8.84 -19.96
C LEU A 579 -8.70 8.72 -20.41
N VAL A 580 -9.20 9.66 -21.22
CA VAL A 580 -10.59 9.64 -21.71
C VAL A 580 -10.64 10.08 -23.18
N GLU A 581 -10.91 9.14 -24.08
CA GLU A 581 -10.91 9.34 -25.54
C GLU A 581 -11.79 10.53 -26.00
N ASP A 582 -12.97 10.70 -25.41
CA ASP A 582 -13.91 11.79 -25.73
C ASP A 582 -13.38 13.19 -25.37
N LEU A 583 -12.51 13.29 -24.36
CA LEU A 583 -11.89 14.56 -23.96
C LEU A 583 -10.67 14.88 -24.83
N TRP A 584 -9.89 13.85 -25.16
CA TRP A 584 -8.68 13.94 -26.00
C TRP A 584 -8.96 14.46 -27.40
N ASN A 585 -10.07 14.03 -28.02
CA ASN A 585 -10.37 14.35 -29.42
C ASN A 585 -11.06 15.71 -29.63
N SER A 586 -11.21 16.52 -28.58
CA SER A 586 -11.74 17.89 -28.71
C SER A 586 -10.61 18.87 -29.04
N SER A 587 -10.81 19.70 -30.07
CA SER A 587 -9.92 20.81 -30.45
C SER A 587 -9.96 22.00 -29.47
N ARG A 588 -10.13 21.68 -28.18
CA ARG A 588 -10.28 22.59 -27.03
C ARG A 588 -9.12 22.43 -26.03
N SER A 589 -8.03 21.75 -26.39
CA SER A 589 -6.87 21.46 -25.55
C SER A 589 -6.01 22.68 -25.15
N THR A 590 -6.59 23.88 -25.14
CA THR A 590 -6.14 24.94 -24.25
C THR A 590 -6.56 24.57 -22.83
N PHE A 591 -5.60 24.27 -21.96
CA PHE A 591 -5.80 24.01 -20.52
C PHE A 591 -6.26 25.26 -19.77
N HIS A 592 -7.46 25.73 -20.10
CA HIS A 592 -8.13 26.85 -19.46
C HIS A 592 -9.02 26.34 -18.33
N PHE A 593 -8.43 25.67 -17.35
CA PHE A 593 -9.10 25.31 -16.11
C PHE A 593 -9.34 26.59 -15.31
N ARG A 594 -10.53 27.17 -15.46
CA ARG A 594 -10.83 28.46 -14.83
C ARG A 594 -11.20 28.26 -13.36
N GLN A 595 -11.02 29.33 -12.60
CA GLN A 595 -11.58 29.51 -11.25
C GLN A 595 -10.77 28.79 -10.14
N CYS A 596 -11.30 27.81 -9.39
CA CYS A 596 -10.69 27.38 -8.11
C CYS A 596 -10.34 25.88 -7.99
N ILE A 597 -10.12 25.22 -9.12
CA ILE A 597 -9.97 23.77 -9.23
C ILE A 597 -8.59 23.33 -9.76
N TRP A 598 -7.62 24.23 -9.86
CA TRP A 598 -6.24 23.97 -10.31
C TRP A 598 -5.62 22.74 -9.63
N GLY A 599 -4.71 22.06 -10.32
CA GLY A 599 -3.83 21.06 -9.72
C GLY A 599 -4.55 19.90 -9.00
N ALA A 600 -3.97 19.52 -7.86
CA ALA A 600 -4.50 18.51 -6.96
C ALA A 600 -4.68 19.03 -5.53
N SER A 601 -5.61 18.43 -4.79
CA SER A 601 -5.77 18.66 -3.36
C SER A 601 -4.58 18.10 -2.55
N ALA A 602 -4.29 18.71 -1.41
CA ALA A 602 -3.26 18.21 -0.48
C ALA A 602 -3.54 16.76 -0.02
N GLY A 603 -4.81 16.34 0.04
CA GLY A 603 -5.20 14.96 0.35
C GLY A 603 -4.86 13.97 -0.77
N ALA A 604 -5.01 14.37 -2.04
CA ALA A 604 -4.61 13.54 -3.18
C ALA A 604 -3.09 13.36 -3.24
N LEU A 605 -2.34 14.45 -3.09
CA LEU A 605 -0.87 14.44 -3.10
C LEU A 605 -0.30 13.60 -1.94
N ARG A 606 -0.90 13.69 -0.74
CA ARG A 606 -0.56 12.83 0.39
C ARG A 606 -0.67 11.35 0.06
N LEU A 607 -1.81 10.91 -0.51
CA LEU A 607 -2.03 9.50 -0.84
C LEU A 607 -1.01 8.96 -1.85
N LEU A 608 -0.55 9.80 -2.79
CA LEU A 608 0.50 9.43 -3.73
C LEU A 608 1.88 9.38 -3.05
N LEU A 609 2.32 10.49 -2.45
CA LEU A 609 3.69 10.61 -1.95
C LEU A 609 3.97 9.70 -0.73
N GLU A 610 3.01 9.53 0.19
CA GLU A 610 3.17 8.58 1.31
C GLU A 610 3.24 7.12 0.80
N LYS A 611 2.54 6.79 -0.30
CA LYS A 611 2.57 5.46 -0.94
C LYS A 611 3.88 5.19 -1.69
N GLU A 612 4.41 6.17 -2.40
CA GLU A 612 5.68 6.07 -3.14
C GLU A 612 6.92 6.26 -2.24
N GLY A 613 6.77 6.24 -0.91
CA GLY A 613 7.89 6.22 0.04
C GLY A 613 8.48 7.58 0.40
N TYR A 614 7.69 8.65 0.36
CA TYR A 614 8.09 10.00 0.76
C TYR A 614 7.36 10.47 2.01
N SER A 615 8.01 11.35 2.78
CA SER A 615 7.38 12.07 3.89
C SER A 615 7.40 13.58 3.67
N LEU A 616 6.36 14.26 4.14
CA LEU A 616 6.27 15.72 4.12
C LEU A 616 7.27 16.33 5.11
N VAL A 617 8.13 17.23 4.64
CA VAL A 617 9.17 17.91 5.43
C VAL A 617 9.07 19.43 5.43
N GLY A 618 8.28 20.03 4.53
CA GLY A 618 8.09 21.47 4.45
C GLY A 618 6.80 21.88 3.73
N VAL A 619 6.36 23.12 3.94
CA VAL A 619 5.17 23.71 3.30
C VAL A 619 5.41 25.18 2.99
N THR A 620 5.16 25.58 1.74
CA THR A 620 4.93 26.97 1.36
C THR A 620 3.42 27.24 1.45
N PRO A 621 2.94 28.10 2.35
CA PRO A 621 1.50 28.29 2.58
C PRO A 621 0.71 28.72 1.33
N ARG A 622 -0.12 27.81 0.82
CA ARG A 622 -1.01 27.89 -0.36
C ARG A 622 -0.33 27.80 -1.73
N LEU A 623 0.91 27.31 -1.77
CA LEU A 623 1.64 26.97 -2.99
C LEU A 623 2.15 25.53 -2.85
N ASP A 624 3.42 25.31 -2.48
CA ASP A 624 4.04 23.97 -2.47
C ASP A 624 3.94 23.16 -1.17
N LEU A 625 3.95 21.84 -1.33
CA LEU A 625 4.34 20.84 -0.33
C LEU A 625 5.72 20.27 -0.69
N PHE A 626 6.60 20.12 0.30
CA PHE A 626 7.95 19.57 0.13
C PHE A 626 8.06 18.18 0.74
N TRP A 627 8.42 17.22 -0.10
CA TRP A 627 8.50 15.80 0.23
C TRP A 627 9.95 15.33 0.07
N ALA A 628 10.43 14.48 0.97
CA ALA A 628 11.74 13.84 0.83
C ALA A 628 11.61 12.33 1.02
N ARG A 629 12.42 11.56 0.28
CA ARG A 629 12.39 10.08 0.34
C ARG A 629 12.72 9.57 1.74
N ASN A 630 11.98 8.57 2.21
CA ASN A 630 12.00 8.13 3.60
C ASN A 630 13.38 7.63 4.08
N GLU A 631 14.19 7.01 3.21
CA GLU A 631 15.53 6.52 3.60
C GLU A 631 16.51 7.66 3.93
N LEU A 632 16.35 8.81 3.27
CA LEU A 632 17.12 10.04 3.55
C LEU A 632 16.73 10.68 4.89
N LEU A 633 15.55 10.31 5.41
CA LEU A 633 14.98 10.84 6.63
C LEU A 633 15.17 9.93 7.86
N SER A 634 15.77 8.76 7.67
CA SER A 634 15.99 7.73 8.71
C SER A 634 16.67 8.23 10.00
N ALA A 635 17.54 9.25 9.90
CA ALA A 635 18.21 9.88 11.04
C ALA A 635 17.41 11.01 11.73
N TYR A 636 16.20 11.33 11.26
CA TYR A 636 15.43 12.50 11.65
C TYR A 636 14.06 12.15 12.24
N ASN A 637 13.61 12.94 13.21
CA ASN A 637 12.25 12.81 13.75
C ASN A 637 11.26 13.55 12.84
N VAL A 638 10.72 12.85 11.85
CA VAL A 638 9.76 13.41 10.88
C VAL A 638 8.37 13.53 11.50
N PRO A 639 7.77 14.72 11.59
CA PRO A 639 6.40 14.89 12.07
C PRO A 639 5.41 14.27 11.08
N LYS A 640 4.29 13.71 11.58
CA LYS A 640 3.19 13.25 10.71
C LYS A 640 2.65 14.40 9.87
N PHE A 641 2.19 14.09 8.65
CA PHE A 641 1.56 15.03 7.72
C PHE A 641 0.58 16.01 8.40
N ASP A 642 -0.27 15.51 9.31
CA ASP A 642 -1.30 16.31 9.99
C ASP A 642 -0.72 17.50 10.79
N SER A 643 0.54 17.42 11.22
CA SER A 643 1.27 18.49 11.91
C SER A 643 1.47 19.73 11.04
N PHE A 644 1.53 19.55 9.71
CA PHE A 644 1.77 20.61 8.74
C PHE A 644 0.46 21.28 8.25
N VAL A 645 -0.70 20.68 8.50
CA VAL A 645 -2.00 21.11 7.94
C VAL A 645 -2.36 22.56 8.30
N ARG A 646 -1.95 23.02 9.49
CA ARG A 646 -2.14 24.42 9.91
C ARG A 646 -1.35 25.41 9.04
N LEU A 647 -0.17 25.02 8.55
CA LEU A 647 0.63 25.84 7.64
C LEU A 647 0.02 25.88 6.24
N MET A 648 -0.67 24.83 5.83
CA MET A 648 -1.26 24.72 4.49
C MET A 648 -2.42 25.69 4.23
N ARG A 649 -3.06 26.22 5.29
CA ARG A 649 -4.19 27.17 5.19
C ARG A 649 -5.33 26.67 4.28
N LEU A 650 -5.71 25.40 4.42
CA LEU A 650 -6.73 24.73 3.60
C LEU A 650 -8.15 25.26 3.87
N GLY A 651 -8.95 25.42 2.81
CA GLY A 651 -10.39 25.70 2.86
C GLY A 651 -10.85 27.11 2.42
N PRO A 652 -10.12 28.21 2.73
CA PRO A 652 -10.44 29.54 2.21
C PRO A 652 -10.42 29.63 0.68
N LEU A 653 -11.16 30.59 0.15
CA LEU A 653 -11.14 30.90 -1.29
C LEU A 653 -9.79 31.55 -1.67
N HIS A 654 -8.92 30.84 -2.38
CA HIS A 654 -7.68 31.42 -2.92
C HIS A 654 -7.89 32.01 -4.32
N HIS A 655 -8.43 31.21 -5.25
CA HIS A 655 -8.76 31.64 -6.62
C HIS A 655 -10.26 31.97 -6.78
N LYS A 656 -10.67 32.49 -7.95
CA LYS A 656 -12.08 32.83 -8.25
C LYS A 656 -13.00 31.60 -8.08
N GLN A 657 -14.25 31.81 -7.67
CA GLN A 657 -15.25 30.73 -7.48
C GLN A 657 -15.68 30.10 -8.81
N GLN A 658 -16.05 28.82 -8.78
CA GLN A 658 -16.64 28.13 -9.94
C GLN A 658 -17.97 28.78 -10.35
N THR A 659 -18.26 28.89 -11.65
CA THR A 659 -19.49 29.53 -12.17
C THR A 659 -20.35 28.64 -13.06
N ASN A 660 -19.89 27.47 -13.47
CA ASN A 660 -20.65 26.50 -14.27
C ASN A 660 -20.34 25.06 -13.80
N LEU A 661 -21.03 24.05 -14.35
CA LEU A 661 -20.84 22.65 -13.96
C LEU A 661 -19.90 21.84 -14.86
N GLU A 662 -19.35 22.44 -15.92
CA GLU A 662 -18.52 21.74 -16.92
C GLU A 662 -17.23 21.19 -16.29
N PHE A 663 -16.73 21.82 -15.21
CA PHE A 663 -15.54 21.38 -14.51
C PHE A 663 -15.66 20.00 -13.85
N LEU A 664 -16.87 19.52 -13.58
CA LEU A 664 -17.09 18.22 -12.92
C LEU A 664 -16.60 17.04 -13.76
N GLU A 665 -16.53 17.22 -15.08
CA GLU A 665 -16.00 16.19 -15.99
C GLU A 665 -14.48 16.02 -15.89
N TRP A 666 -13.79 17.01 -15.33
CA TRP A 666 -12.33 17.13 -15.27
C TRP A 666 -11.73 16.75 -13.91
N LEU A 667 -12.53 16.24 -12.98
CA LEU A 667 -12.09 15.88 -11.62
C LEU A 667 -12.27 14.39 -11.35
N VAL A 668 -11.30 13.81 -10.64
CA VAL A 668 -11.30 12.42 -10.17
C VAL A 668 -11.15 12.37 -8.66
N ASP A 669 -11.71 11.33 -8.04
CA ASP A 669 -11.38 10.96 -6.67
C ASP A 669 -10.20 9.97 -6.65
N VAL A 670 -9.08 10.40 -6.08
CA VAL A 670 -7.85 9.62 -6.01
C VAL A 670 -7.99 8.41 -5.08
N ARG A 671 -8.89 8.43 -4.09
CA ARG A 671 -9.16 7.27 -3.22
C ARG A 671 -9.83 6.16 -4.02
N ALA A 672 -10.77 6.50 -4.90
CA ALA A 672 -11.41 5.54 -5.79
C ALA A 672 -10.38 4.85 -6.70
N ILE A 673 -9.44 5.61 -7.29
CA ILE A 673 -8.34 5.06 -8.11
C ILE A 673 -7.45 4.12 -7.28
N PHE A 674 -7.03 4.53 -6.07
CA PHE A 674 -6.19 3.67 -5.22
C PHE A 674 -6.91 2.44 -4.67
N ASN A 675 -8.25 2.47 -4.58
CA ASN A 675 -9.09 1.32 -4.26
C ASN A 675 -9.40 0.43 -5.49
N GLY A 676 -8.70 0.62 -6.62
CA GLY A 676 -8.82 -0.22 -7.82
C GLY A 676 -10.01 0.09 -8.73
N GLN A 677 -10.72 1.19 -8.53
CA GLN A 677 -11.83 1.58 -9.40
C GLN A 677 -11.33 2.16 -10.74
N SER A 678 -12.18 2.09 -11.77
CA SER A 678 -11.88 2.70 -13.07
C SER A 678 -11.80 4.22 -12.99
N ILE A 679 -11.11 4.87 -13.95
CA ILE A 679 -11.09 6.34 -14.06
C ILE A 679 -12.52 6.89 -14.21
N GLN A 680 -13.39 6.19 -14.95
CA GLN A 680 -14.78 6.55 -15.15
C GLN A 680 -15.57 6.52 -13.83
N ASP A 681 -15.31 5.55 -12.95
CA ASP A 681 -15.96 5.47 -11.64
C ASP A 681 -15.38 6.49 -10.65
N ALA A 682 -14.07 6.71 -10.65
CA ALA A 682 -13.42 7.77 -9.87
C ALA A 682 -13.95 9.18 -10.23
N ARG A 683 -14.27 9.44 -11.51
CA ARG A 683 -14.98 10.65 -11.96
C ARG A 683 -16.41 10.71 -11.41
N LYS A 684 -17.17 9.61 -11.46
CA LYS A 684 -18.53 9.54 -10.88
C LYS A 684 -18.53 9.84 -9.37
N VAL A 685 -17.57 9.28 -8.62
CA VAL A 685 -17.40 9.51 -7.18
C VAL A 685 -17.11 10.99 -6.90
N ALA A 686 -16.10 11.59 -7.54
CA ALA A 686 -15.81 13.01 -7.37
C ALA A 686 -17.01 13.90 -7.75
N LYS A 687 -17.66 13.62 -8.89
CA LYS A 687 -18.85 14.35 -9.34
C LYS A 687 -20.00 14.25 -8.32
N ALA A 688 -20.25 13.07 -7.74
CA ALA A 688 -21.27 12.88 -6.71
C ALA A 688 -20.95 13.66 -5.43
N ASP A 689 -19.74 13.52 -4.89
CA ASP A 689 -19.29 14.22 -3.67
C ASP A 689 -19.35 15.75 -3.84
N ILE A 690 -18.90 16.27 -4.99
CA ILE A 690 -18.98 17.70 -5.31
C ILE A 690 -20.43 18.16 -5.42
N MET A 691 -21.29 17.44 -6.16
CA MET A 691 -22.70 17.82 -6.31
C MET A 691 -23.47 17.80 -4.99
N VAL A 692 -23.19 16.86 -4.09
CA VAL A 692 -23.72 16.85 -2.72
C VAL A 692 -23.24 18.09 -1.95
N ASN A 693 -21.97 18.51 -2.11
CA ASN A 693 -21.50 19.74 -1.48
C ASN A 693 -22.16 21.01 -2.06
N ILE A 694 -22.29 21.15 -3.38
CA ILE A 694 -22.92 22.33 -4.01
C ILE A 694 -24.40 22.44 -3.58
N LYS A 695 -25.13 21.32 -3.52
CA LYS A 695 -26.53 21.29 -3.07
C LYS A 695 -26.69 21.46 -1.56
N GLY A 696 -25.61 21.28 -0.78
CA GLY A 696 -25.62 21.39 0.67
C GLY A 696 -25.82 22.81 1.21
N LYS A 697 -26.19 22.92 2.49
CA LYS A 697 -26.27 24.20 3.22
C LYS A 697 -24.88 24.79 3.54
N THR A 698 -23.86 23.93 3.68
CA THR A 698 -22.47 24.29 4.02
C THR A 698 -21.54 23.96 2.84
N ARG A 699 -21.51 24.87 1.87
CA ARG A 699 -20.73 24.75 0.63
C ARG A 699 -19.27 25.13 0.85
N LEU A 700 -18.36 24.52 0.09
CA LEU A 700 -17.00 25.04 -0.02
C LEU A 700 -17.02 26.45 -0.63
N PRO A 701 -16.15 27.38 -0.20
CA PRO A 701 -16.10 28.73 -0.78
C PRO A 701 -15.93 28.73 -2.30
N CYS A 702 -15.20 27.75 -2.84
CA CYS A 702 -15.02 27.52 -4.28
C CYS A 702 -16.36 27.35 -5.04
N PHE A 703 -17.40 26.83 -4.39
CA PHE A 703 -18.69 26.53 -5.01
C PHE A 703 -19.83 27.47 -4.58
N ASN A 704 -19.55 28.50 -3.79
CA ASN A 704 -20.58 29.41 -3.27
C ASN A 704 -20.83 30.62 -4.20
N SER A 705 -20.95 30.36 -5.50
CA SER A 705 -21.15 31.37 -6.55
C SER A 705 -22.62 31.41 -6.98
N PRO A 706 -23.28 32.58 -7.07
CA PRO A 706 -24.68 32.68 -7.50
C PRO A 706 -24.94 32.03 -8.87
N LEU A 707 -23.99 32.16 -9.82
CA LEU A 707 -24.10 31.58 -11.16
C LEU A 707 -24.06 30.05 -11.14
N LEU A 708 -23.18 29.47 -10.31
CA LEU A 708 -23.10 28.02 -10.14
C LEU A 708 -24.37 27.47 -9.47
N LEU A 709 -24.90 28.19 -8.46
CA LEU A 709 -26.11 27.80 -7.74
C LEU A 709 -27.37 27.95 -8.57
N GLN A 710 -27.38 28.82 -9.59
CA GLN A 710 -28.44 28.92 -10.58
C GLN A 710 -28.39 27.78 -11.62
N ALA A 711 -27.24 27.14 -11.80
CA ALA A 711 -27.03 26.05 -12.77
C ALA A 711 -27.32 24.63 -12.22
N VAL A 712 -27.64 24.50 -10.93
CA VAL A 712 -27.75 23.24 -10.15
C VAL A 712 -29.18 22.88 -9.75
#